data_AF-D2VJT7-F1
#
_entry.id   AF-D2VJT7-F1
#
_cell.length_a   1.000
_cell.length_b   1.000
_cell.length_c   1.000
_cell.angle_alpha   90.00
_cell.angle_beta   90.00
_cell.angle_gamma   90.00
#
_symmetry.space_group_name_H-M   'P 1'
#
loop_
_entity.id
_entity.type
_entity.pdbx_description
1 polymer ?
#
loop_
_entity_poly.entity_id
_entity_poly.type
_entity_poly.pdbx_seq_one_letter_code
_entity_poly.pdbx_strand_id
1 'polypeptide(L)'
;MKTLANKVISSSIITASRGSSLKNGSILVGGTFNTLPLINIGKHHPSFSIIEIARRNYHATSSKMFFDLKKAKQEAETVVYSEQEQNELIKNYQLLEDKFQRLTENIIEYRRNHPTPVQLETNHLFVQVCDIVNFCYKTFPTGSAPVNMQVRFFKSNVGMKSYVLMKKVELLMLKIVNQEWFPVETIRTQFHEENIMESISDVVHPPDTPIDDTLFLYASYNTALSYAAFIPKLNIRDMVRPITKENLIAATLFLFNRLKDFPDWTDEFRAYVECVFSDYESAKLAYTTANPIENEPAFHYNADDNAYSYLGKTFTEHEFDWFEDIETNIPIHLGNFIKAVSAAAYFDGDRKQSIDILDECIKTDPKNIYIHYLKASCLNNLTSSESDLNIVRNNYSDAIHHLEKALAYLENIPKLPLPTLAKTNFSHEIEEPEKQVERINDLKFTPICLLLANVYARAAESGVSIDLRHIYGAKGVDYVRQVELYSRSPNEPYLYMSKGGCYYACGMYELAVNAYSSVERFEAVLDPNAIIDSLCYASNGMVALGYSDKCLEAMEFYIEKYNNDARLVFQKILCKEYMCRSKDELRQVLKEFEQLKESIQDLKLTPWIYSRVNEQTDARINDIFAAINNPQIAERW
;
A
#
# COMPACT_ATOMS: atom_id res chain seq x y z
N MET A 1 -11.37 3.44 25.23
CA MET A 1 -11.11 1.99 25.09
C MET A 1 -9.69 1.64 25.43
N LYS A 2 -8.67 2.29 24.86
CA LYS A 2 -7.25 2.07 25.20
C LYS A 2 -6.94 2.13 26.71
N THR A 3 -7.37 3.16 27.42
CA THR A 3 -7.17 3.28 28.89
C THR A 3 -7.93 2.22 29.69
N LEU A 4 -9.06 1.73 29.15
CA LEU A 4 -9.91 0.73 29.78
C LEU A 4 -9.35 -0.69 29.56
N ALA A 5 -8.95 -1.01 28.33
CA ALA A 5 -8.20 -2.21 27.97
C ALA A 5 -6.90 -2.30 28.79
N ASN A 6 -6.13 -1.20 28.88
CA ASN A 6 -4.91 -1.15 29.69
C ASN A 6 -5.18 -1.35 31.20
N LYS A 7 -6.28 -0.82 31.75
CA LYS A 7 -6.70 -1.07 33.15
C LYS A 7 -7.17 -2.50 33.38
N VAL A 8 -7.76 -3.14 32.38
CA VAL A 8 -8.21 -4.54 32.43
C VAL A 8 -7.02 -5.49 32.35
N ILE A 9 -6.13 -5.31 31.37
CA ILE A 9 -4.94 -6.15 31.14
C ILE A 9 -3.99 -6.12 32.34
N SER A 10 -3.75 -4.94 32.92
CA SER A 10 -2.93 -4.80 34.13
C SER A 10 -3.54 -5.49 35.36
N SER A 11 -4.88 -5.63 35.43
CA SER A 11 -5.55 -6.36 36.51
C SER A 11 -5.54 -7.89 36.34
N SER A 12 -5.52 -8.39 35.10
CA SER A 12 -5.44 -9.82 34.76
C SER A 12 -4.04 -10.40 34.98
N ILE A 13 -2.98 -9.62 34.72
CA ILE A 13 -1.58 -10.04 34.95
C ILE A 13 -1.24 -10.19 36.45
N ILE A 14 -1.93 -9.43 37.31
CA ILE A 14 -1.76 -9.53 38.77
C ILE A 14 -2.43 -10.81 39.33
N THR A 15 -3.42 -11.38 38.63
CA THR A 15 -4.07 -12.63 39.04
C THR A 15 -3.41 -13.88 38.48
N ALA A 16 -2.66 -13.80 37.37
CA ALA A 16 -1.91 -14.93 36.81
C ALA A 16 -0.51 -15.15 37.42
N SER A 17 0.06 -14.17 38.13
CA SER A 17 1.42 -14.24 38.71
C SER A 17 1.51 -14.87 40.12
N ARG A 18 0.40 -15.38 40.67
CA ARG A 18 0.38 -16.13 41.95
C ARG A 18 -0.17 -17.54 41.77
N GLY A 19 0.62 -18.40 41.11
CA GLY A 19 0.30 -19.83 40.98
C GLY A 19 1.40 -20.60 40.25
N SER A 20 2.45 -20.98 40.97
CA SER A 20 3.63 -21.68 40.46
C SER A 20 3.39 -23.16 40.09
N SER A 21 4.01 -23.56 38.97
CA SER A 21 4.56 -24.89 38.61
C SER A 21 3.63 -26.11 38.48
N LEU A 22 3.59 -26.74 37.29
CA LEU A 22 4.06 -28.11 37.02
C LEU A 22 3.69 -28.63 35.61
N LYS A 23 4.73 -29.02 34.86
CA LYS A 23 4.94 -30.20 33.98
C LYS A 23 3.87 -30.68 32.98
N ASN A 24 4.37 -30.91 31.75
CA ASN A 24 3.98 -31.93 30.75
C ASN A 24 2.89 -32.91 31.21
N GLY A 25 1.72 -32.79 30.61
CA GLY A 25 0.63 -33.76 30.69
C GLY A 25 -0.49 -33.31 29.78
N SER A 26 -0.81 -34.13 28.78
CA SER A 26 -2.03 -34.07 27.99
C SER A 26 -3.24 -33.98 28.92
N ILE A 27 -3.89 -32.82 28.96
CA ILE A 27 -5.20 -32.68 29.60
C ILE A 27 -6.25 -32.73 28.49
N LEU A 28 -6.85 -33.91 28.34
CA LEU A 28 -8.19 -34.08 27.79
C LEU A 28 -9.14 -33.27 28.68
N VAL A 29 -9.48 -32.04 28.28
CA VAL A 29 -10.62 -31.31 28.84
C VAL A 29 -11.85 -31.74 28.05
N GLY A 30 -12.45 -32.84 28.49
CA GLY A 30 -13.83 -33.17 28.20
C GLY A 30 -14.73 -32.17 28.91
N GLY A 31 -15.23 -31.20 28.16
CA GLY A 31 -16.28 -30.27 28.55
C GLY A 31 -16.87 -29.73 27.26
N THR A 32 -18.14 -30.03 27.00
CA THR A 32 -18.89 -29.53 25.85
C THR A 32 -18.87 -28.00 25.84
N PHE A 33 -17.95 -27.42 25.06
CA PHE A 33 -17.88 -25.99 24.80
C PHE A 33 -19.04 -25.62 23.88
N ASN A 34 -20.06 -25.02 24.48
CA ASN A 34 -21.19 -24.46 23.77
C ASN A 34 -20.72 -23.27 22.92
N THR A 35 -21.09 -23.34 21.65
CA THR A 35 -20.97 -22.30 20.64
C THR A 35 -21.56 -20.98 21.13
N LEU A 36 -20.72 -19.95 21.30
CA LEU A 36 -21.17 -18.56 21.20
C LEU A 36 -21.95 -18.44 19.87
N PRO A 37 -23.17 -17.85 19.85
CA PRO A 37 -23.83 -17.58 18.60
C PRO A 37 -22.92 -16.63 17.82
N LEU A 38 -22.33 -17.17 16.75
CA LEU A 38 -21.58 -16.40 15.76
C LEU A 38 -22.50 -15.26 15.35
N ILE A 39 -22.19 -14.04 15.82
CA ILE A 39 -22.80 -12.83 15.29
C ILE A 39 -22.61 -12.96 13.79
N ASN A 40 -23.72 -13.06 13.06
CA ASN A 40 -23.72 -13.02 11.62
C ASN A 40 -23.36 -11.57 11.27
N ILE A 41 -22.06 -11.27 11.32
CA ILE A 41 -21.52 -10.01 10.81
C ILE A 41 -21.92 -10.04 9.35
N GLY A 42 -22.90 -9.21 8.99
CA GLY A 42 -23.49 -9.17 7.65
C GLY A 42 -22.39 -9.30 6.59
N LYS A 43 -22.70 -10.05 5.52
CA LYS A 43 -21.79 -10.49 4.45
C LYS A 43 -21.06 -9.39 3.67
N HIS A 44 -21.16 -8.15 4.11
CA HIS A 44 -20.46 -7.02 3.54
C HIS A 44 -19.55 -6.46 4.62
N HIS A 45 -18.51 -7.24 4.89
CA HIS A 45 -17.30 -6.74 5.49
C HIS A 45 -16.81 -5.62 4.56
N PRO A 46 -16.89 -4.33 4.95
CA PRO A 46 -16.37 -3.28 4.09
C PRO A 46 -14.92 -3.64 3.81
N SER A 47 -14.52 -3.78 2.55
CA SER A 47 -13.16 -3.47 2.13
C SER A 47 -12.74 -2.26 2.96
N PHE A 48 -11.70 -2.38 3.79
CA PHE A 48 -11.34 -1.33 4.75
C PHE A 48 -11.13 -0.03 3.96
N SER A 49 -12.13 0.82 3.76
CA SER A 49 -12.06 2.01 2.89
C SER A 49 -11.27 3.14 3.57
N ILE A 50 -10.34 2.77 4.44
CA ILE A 50 -9.50 3.64 5.26
C ILE A 50 -8.38 4.27 4.42
N ILE A 51 -8.34 3.97 3.13
CA ILE A 51 -7.53 4.68 2.13
C ILE A 51 -8.36 5.73 1.38
N GLU A 52 -9.62 5.99 1.76
CA GLU A 52 -10.31 7.21 1.31
C GLU A 52 -9.65 8.51 1.83
N ILE A 53 -8.71 8.44 2.78
CA ILE A 53 -7.98 9.62 3.26
C ILE A 53 -6.63 9.80 2.56
N ALA A 54 -6.04 8.73 2.02
CA ALA A 54 -4.96 8.87 1.04
C ALA A 54 -5.44 9.60 -0.22
N ARG A 55 -6.77 9.72 -0.43
CA ARG A 55 -7.37 10.51 -1.52
C ARG A 55 -7.24 12.03 -1.35
N ARG A 56 -6.88 12.57 -0.17
CA ARG A 56 -6.90 14.04 0.05
C ARG A 56 -5.61 14.80 -0.26
N ASN A 57 -4.51 14.11 -0.59
CA ASN A 57 -3.21 14.77 -0.75
C ASN A 57 -2.58 14.58 -2.14
N TYR A 58 -3.39 14.50 -3.20
CA TYR A 58 -2.96 14.46 -4.61
C TYR A 58 -2.39 15.78 -5.17
N HIS A 59 -1.90 16.67 -4.31
CA HIS A 59 -1.44 18.00 -4.69
C HIS A 59 -0.09 18.33 -4.05
N ALA A 60 0.98 17.68 -4.52
CA ALA A 60 2.33 18.20 -4.35
C ALA A 60 3.08 18.48 -5.67
N THR A 61 2.52 18.15 -6.85
CA THR A 61 3.16 18.50 -8.14
C THR A 61 2.22 18.92 -9.29
N SER A 62 0.92 19.15 -9.09
CA SER A 62 0.01 19.42 -10.23
C SER A 62 -0.95 20.61 -10.13
N SER A 63 -1.13 21.27 -8.99
CA SER A 63 -2.10 22.35 -8.91
C SER A 63 -1.47 23.72 -9.17
N LYS A 64 -1.70 24.23 -10.40
CA LYS A 64 -1.52 25.62 -10.90
C LYS A 64 -0.22 25.90 -11.69
N MET A 65 -0.15 25.39 -12.91
CA MET A 65 0.53 26.09 -14.00
C MET A 65 -0.40 26.14 -15.23
N PHE A 66 -1.39 27.04 -15.17
CA PHE A 66 -2.14 27.44 -16.37
C PHE A 66 -1.28 28.44 -17.15
N PHE A 67 -0.64 27.97 -18.23
CA PHE A 67 0.10 28.83 -19.15
C PHE A 67 -0.85 29.51 -20.15
N ASP A 68 -0.56 30.76 -20.50
CA ASP A 68 -1.23 31.50 -21.57
C ASP A 68 -0.81 30.91 -22.94
N LEU A 69 -1.66 30.03 -23.47
CA LEU A 69 -1.44 29.22 -24.68
C LEU A 69 -1.09 30.02 -25.94
N LYS A 70 -1.44 31.30 -26.00
CA LYS A 70 -1.12 32.16 -27.16
C LYS A 70 0.32 32.65 -27.17
N LYS A 71 0.93 32.84 -26.00
CA LYS A 71 2.30 33.36 -25.86
C LYS A 71 3.35 32.27 -26.13
N ALA A 72 3.07 31.04 -25.70
CA ALA A 72 3.96 29.89 -25.89
C ALA A 72 4.13 29.46 -27.36
N LYS A 73 3.10 29.65 -28.22
CA LYS A 73 3.20 29.40 -29.67
C LYS A 73 4.10 30.42 -30.40
N GLN A 74 4.21 31.65 -29.89
CA GLN A 74 5.08 32.69 -30.49
C GLN A 74 6.54 32.58 -30.02
N GLU A 75 6.81 32.03 -28.83
CA GLU A 75 8.17 31.90 -28.29
C GLU A 75 8.92 30.65 -28.79
N ALA A 76 8.22 29.71 -29.44
CA ALA A 76 8.75 28.45 -29.96
C ALA A 76 9.55 28.55 -31.28
N GLU A 77 9.67 29.74 -31.87
CA GLU A 77 10.20 29.96 -33.22
C GLU A 77 11.72 29.75 -33.36
N THR A 78 12.47 29.56 -32.27
CA THR A 78 13.90 29.18 -32.31
C THR A 78 14.14 27.85 -31.60
N VAL A 79 14.28 26.78 -32.39
CA VAL A 79 14.48 25.39 -31.91
C VAL A 79 15.97 24.99 -31.88
N VAL A 80 16.85 25.82 -32.41
CA VAL A 80 18.27 25.52 -32.60
C VAL A 80 19.10 26.26 -31.55
N TYR A 81 20.05 25.57 -30.91
CA TYR A 81 21.03 26.20 -30.03
C TYR A 81 22.05 27.00 -30.85
N SER A 82 22.54 28.11 -30.29
CA SER A 82 23.78 28.73 -30.79
C SER A 82 24.95 27.75 -30.62
N GLU A 83 26.02 27.96 -31.38
CA GLU A 83 27.23 27.12 -31.31
C GLU A 83 27.81 27.08 -29.88
N GLN A 84 27.76 28.21 -29.16
CA GLN A 84 28.22 28.27 -27.77
C GLN A 84 27.33 27.44 -26.82
N GLU A 85 26.01 27.59 -26.92
CA GLU A 85 25.06 26.82 -26.11
C GLU A 85 25.14 25.31 -26.42
N GLN A 86 25.32 24.94 -27.70
CA GLN A 86 25.47 23.55 -28.11
C GLN A 86 26.76 22.93 -27.57
N ASN A 87 27.88 23.67 -27.62
CA ASN A 87 29.14 23.23 -27.03
C ASN A 87 29.06 23.08 -25.51
N GLU A 88 28.34 23.96 -24.83
CA GLU A 88 28.08 23.84 -23.39
C GLU A 88 27.23 22.61 -23.05
N LEU A 89 26.17 22.36 -23.83
CA LEU A 89 25.31 21.18 -23.65
C LEU A 89 26.08 19.87 -23.88
N ILE A 90 26.93 19.80 -24.91
CA ILE A 90 27.81 18.66 -25.17
C ILE A 90 28.79 18.44 -24.02
N LYS A 91 29.43 19.52 -23.54
CA LYS A 91 30.37 19.45 -22.42
C LYS A 91 29.69 18.94 -21.14
N ASN A 92 28.47 19.40 -20.86
CA ASN A 92 27.70 18.95 -19.71
C ASN A 92 27.30 17.48 -19.84
N TYR A 93 26.90 17.04 -21.04
CA TYR A 93 26.62 15.63 -21.33
C TYR A 93 27.84 14.74 -21.13
N GLN A 94 29.00 15.09 -21.70
CA GLN A 94 30.24 14.32 -21.56
C GLN A 94 30.65 14.19 -20.10
N LEU A 95 30.56 15.29 -19.33
CA LEU A 95 30.83 15.25 -17.89
C LEU A 95 29.89 14.31 -17.15
N LEU A 96 28.60 14.31 -17.51
CA LEU A 96 27.60 13.44 -16.91
C LEU A 96 27.85 11.97 -17.25
N GLU A 97 28.14 11.67 -18.51
CA GLU A 97 28.47 10.33 -19.02
C GLU A 97 29.71 9.79 -18.31
N ASP A 98 30.80 10.55 -18.24
CA ASP A 98 32.03 10.17 -17.53
C ASP A 98 31.80 9.92 -16.03
N LYS A 99 30.94 10.72 -15.38
CA LYS A 99 30.60 10.52 -13.97
C LYS A 99 29.79 9.25 -13.77
N PHE A 100 28.79 9.02 -14.62
CA PHE A 100 27.93 7.85 -14.53
C PHE A 100 28.69 6.55 -14.85
N GLN A 101 29.54 6.55 -15.87
CA GLN A 101 30.37 5.40 -16.21
C GLN A 101 31.30 5.04 -15.05
N ARG A 102 32.03 6.01 -14.49
CA ARG A 102 32.89 5.76 -13.33
C ARG A 102 32.11 5.24 -12.12
N LEU A 103 30.94 5.82 -11.83
CA LEU A 103 30.09 5.36 -10.73
C LEU A 103 29.67 3.91 -10.93
N THR A 104 29.18 3.56 -12.12
CA THR A 104 28.73 2.19 -12.42
C THR A 104 29.87 1.18 -12.43
N GLU A 105 31.05 1.54 -12.96
CA GLU A 105 32.26 0.71 -12.88
C GLU A 105 32.64 0.44 -11.42
N ASN A 106 32.67 1.46 -10.56
CA ASN A 106 32.98 1.32 -9.14
C ASN A 106 31.96 0.41 -8.42
N ILE A 107 30.66 0.58 -8.70
CA ILE A 107 29.60 -0.27 -8.13
C ILE A 107 29.78 -1.72 -8.58
N ILE A 108 30.03 -1.95 -9.88
CA ILE A 108 30.24 -3.29 -10.44
C ILE A 108 31.48 -3.95 -9.85
N GLU A 109 32.59 -3.23 -9.77
CA GLU A 109 33.83 -3.72 -9.17
C GLU A 109 33.62 -4.09 -7.70
N TYR A 110 32.97 -3.22 -6.93
CA TYR A 110 32.65 -3.53 -5.53
C TYR A 110 31.80 -4.80 -5.42
N ARG A 111 30.74 -4.92 -6.23
CA ARG A 111 29.84 -6.09 -6.24
C ARG A 111 30.54 -7.38 -6.64
N ARG A 112 31.50 -7.32 -7.58
CA ARG A 112 32.35 -8.48 -7.92
C ARG A 112 33.21 -8.91 -6.74
N ASN A 113 33.73 -7.97 -5.97
CA ASN A 113 34.55 -8.23 -4.79
C ASN A 113 33.73 -8.66 -3.56
N HIS A 114 32.42 -8.37 -3.53
CA HIS A 114 31.48 -8.70 -2.46
C HIS A 114 30.22 -9.36 -3.05
N PRO A 115 30.31 -10.65 -3.46
CA PRO A 115 29.24 -11.33 -4.20
C PRO A 115 28.01 -11.66 -3.33
N THR A 116 28.18 -11.80 -2.02
CA THR A 116 27.07 -11.78 -1.07
C THR A 116 26.54 -10.35 -0.95
N PRO A 117 25.22 -10.12 -0.90
CA PRO A 117 24.69 -8.79 -0.64
C PRO A 117 25.16 -8.34 0.74
N VAL A 118 26.16 -7.46 0.76
CA VAL A 118 26.67 -6.74 1.93
C VAL A 118 26.36 -5.26 1.68
N GLN A 119 26.06 -4.51 2.75
CA GLN A 119 25.93 -3.06 2.66
C GLN A 119 27.29 -2.45 2.27
N LEU A 120 27.27 -1.53 1.30
CA LEU A 120 28.40 -0.73 0.90
C LEU A 120 28.79 0.17 2.09
N GLU A 121 29.92 -0.13 2.74
CA GLU A 121 30.45 0.70 3.83
C GLU A 121 30.94 2.07 3.33
N THR A 122 31.14 2.23 2.02
CA THR A 122 31.68 3.45 1.42
C THR A 122 30.59 4.48 1.13
N ASN A 123 30.33 5.37 2.09
CA ASN A 123 29.44 6.54 1.94
C ASN A 123 29.73 7.34 0.65
N HIS A 124 31.00 7.37 0.21
CA HIS A 124 31.44 8.04 -1.01
C HIS A 124 30.69 7.63 -2.31
N LEU A 125 30.24 6.38 -2.46
CA LEU A 125 29.49 5.96 -3.65
C LEU A 125 28.06 6.53 -3.65
N PHE A 126 27.42 6.58 -2.49
CA PHE A 126 26.09 7.16 -2.36
C PHE A 126 26.12 8.67 -2.60
N VAL A 127 27.12 9.36 -2.05
CA VAL A 127 27.35 10.80 -2.31
C VAL A 127 27.53 11.06 -3.81
N GLN A 128 28.29 10.22 -4.54
CA GLN A 128 28.42 10.36 -5.99
C GLN A 128 27.09 10.24 -6.74
N VAL A 129 26.20 9.32 -6.32
CA VAL A 129 24.85 9.20 -6.91
C VAL A 129 24.08 10.50 -6.69
N CYS A 130 24.03 11.01 -5.46
CA CYS A 130 23.39 12.27 -5.11
C CYS A 130 23.97 13.45 -5.90
N ASP A 131 25.30 13.51 -6.05
CA ASP A 131 26.00 14.56 -6.80
C ASP A 131 25.62 14.56 -8.28
N ILE A 132 25.45 13.39 -8.88
CA ILE A 132 24.99 13.26 -10.26
C ILE A 132 23.54 13.73 -10.39
N VAL A 133 22.65 13.29 -9.50
CA VAL A 133 21.24 13.73 -9.48
C VAL A 133 21.16 15.25 -9.33
N ASN A 134 21.88 15.82 -8.38
CA ASN A 134 21.95 17.27 -8.14
C ASN A 134 22.52 18.03 -9.34
N PHE A 135 23.52 17.47 -10.03
CA PHE A 135 24.06 18.04 -11.25
C PHE A 135 22.98 18.09 -12.36
N CYS A 136 22.24 17.01 -12.56
CA CYS A 136 21.14 16.97 -13.53
C CYS A 136 20.07 18.03 -13.22
N TYR A 137 19.59 18.11 -11.97
CA TYR A 137 18.57 19.10 -11.60
C TYR A 137 19.03 20.56 -11.73
N LYS A 138 20.34 20.82 -11.61
CA LYS A 138 20.91 22.17 -11.81
C LYS A 138 21.12 22.54 -13.27
N THR A 139 21.32 21.54 -14.14
CA THR A 139 21.71 21.77 -15.54
C THR A 139 20.54 21.64 -16.51
N PHE A 140 19.49 20.92 -16.14
CA PHE A 140 18.36 20.63 -17.02
C PHE A 140 17.24 21.66 -16.84
N PRO A 141 16.46 21.94 -17.90
CA PRO A 141 15.35 22.87 -17.77
C PRO A 141 14.30 22.31 -16.81
N THR A 142 13.95 23.10 -15.80
CA THR A 142 12.92 22.75 -14.81
C THR A 142 11.51 22.99 -15.38
N GLY A 143 10.48 22.50 -14.69
CA GLY A 143 9.08 22.75 -15.09
C GLY A 143 8.71 24.25 -15.13
N SER A 144 9.44 25.09 -14.39
CA SER A 144 9.30 26.55 -14.41
C SER A 144 10.11 27.25 -15.50
N ALA A 145 10.97 26.53 -16.25
CA ALA A 145 11.76 27.12 -17.32
C ALA A 145 10.87 27.56 -18.49
N PRO A 146 11.26 28.58 -19.28
CA PRO A 146 10.54 28.96 -20.49
C PRO A 146 10.30 27.77 -21.42
N VAL A 147 9.11 27.69 -22.02
CA VAL A 147 8.68 26.58 -22.90
C VAL A 147 9.70 26.34 -24.01
N ASN A 148 10.18 27.40 -24.65
CA ASN A 148 11.16 27.28 -25.73
C ASN A 148 12.50 26.66 -25.29
N MET A 149 12.92 26.87 -24.05
CA MET A 149 14.12 26.25 -23.48
C MET A 149 13.90 24.75 -23.26
N GLN A 150 12.74 24.37 -22.73
CA GLN A 150 12.36 22.97 -22.55
C GLN A 150 12.30 22.25 -23.90
N VAL A 151 11.61 22.84 -24.89
CA VAL A 151 11.50 22.26 -26.24
C VAL A 151 12.87 22.10 -26.89
N ARG A 152 13.72 23.13 -26.87
CA ARG A 152 15.08 23.07 -27.45
C ARG A 152 15.88 21.92 -26.86
N PHE A 153 15.81 21.74 -25.54
CA PHE A 153 16.50 20.67 -24.85
C PHE A 153 15.96 19.29 -25.24
N PHE A 154 14.64 19.06 -25.18
CA PHE A 154 14.05 17.74 -25.43
C PHE A 154 13.94 17.38 -26.92
N LYS A 155 14.07 18.32 -27.86
CA LYS A 155 14.26 18.01 -29.29
C LYS A 155 15.71 17.74 -29.65
N SER A 156 16.65 18.28 -28.87
CA SER A 156 18.08 18.04 -29.08
C SER A 156 18.45 16.60 -28.76
N ASN A 157 19.25 15.98 -29.62
CA ASN A 157 19.79 14.65 -29.36
C ASN A 157 20.65 14.60 -28.08
N VAL A 158 21.50 15.61 -27.84
CA VAL A 158 22.33 15.70 -26.63
C VAL A 158 21.48 15.95 -25.39
N GLY A 159 20.45 16.79 -25.50
CA GLY A 159 19.52 17.03 -24.40
C GLY A 159 18.75 15.76 -24.02
N MET A 160 18.21 15.02 -25.00
CA MET A 160 17.55 13.74 -24.74
C MET A 160 18.50 12.64 -24.25
N LYS A 161 19.74 12.58 -24.74
CA LYS A 161 20.78 11.71 -24.17
C LYS A 161 21.01 12.00 -22.68
N SER A 162 21.14 13.28 -22.34
CA SER A 162 21.31 13.73 -20.96
C SER A 162 20.10 13.37 -20.10
N TYR A 163 18.89 13.51 -20.64
CA TYR A 163 17.65 13.15 -19.95
C TYR A 163 17.52 11.64 -19.69
N VAL A 164 17.81 10.80 -20.69
CA VAL A 164 17.84 9.33 -20.52
C VAL A 164 18.85 8.95 -19.44
N LEU A 165 20.03 9.58 -19.44
CA LEU A 165 21.07 9.30 -18.45
C LEU A 165 20.63 9.71 -17.04
N MET A 166 19.99 10.87 -16.87
CA MET A 166 19.38 11.26 -15.59
C MET A 166 18.34 10.23 -15.13
N LYS A 167 17.46 9.77 -16.01
CA LYS A 167 16.44 8.78 -15.65
C LYS A 167 17.05 7.44 -15.22
N LYS A 168 18.16 7.03 -15.82
CA LYS A 168 18.94 5.88 -15.35
C LYS A 168 19.53 6.09 -13.96
N VAL A 169 20.02 7.29 -13.66
CA VAL A 169 20.54 7.64 -12.32
C VAL A 169 19.41 7.64 -11.29
N GLU A 170 18.23 8.18 -11.61
CA GLU A 170 17.06 8.15 -10.73
C GLU A 170 16.59 6.71 -10.45
N LEU A 171 16.56 5.83 -11.47
CA LEU A 171 16.28 4.41 -11.26
C LEU A 171 17.37 3.72 -10.43
N LEU A 172 18.64 4.09 -10.61
CA LEU A 172 19.73 3.56 -9.78
C LEU A 172 19.57 3.99 -8.32
N MET A 173 19.19 5.25 -8.07
CA MET A 173 18.87 5.73 -6.72
C MET A 173 17.71 4.92 -6.11
N LEU A 174 16.65 4.67 -6.87
CA LEU A 174 15.54 3.83 -6.42
C LEU A 174 15.98 2.39 -6.12
N LYS A 175 16.85 1.81 -6.97
CA LYS A 175 17.44 0.47 -6.76
C LYS A 175 18.30 0.43 -5.49
N ILE A 176 19.10 1.47 -5.26
CA ILE A 176 19.93 1.63 -4.07
C ILE A 176 19.07 1.62 -2.80
N VAL A 177 17.98 2.40 -2.78
CA VAL A 177 17.06 2.48 -1.63
C VAL A 177 16.35 1.14 -1.44
N ASN A 178 15.75 0.58 -2.50
CA ASN A 178 15.02 -0.68 -2.43
C ASN A 178 15.90 -1.85 -2.00
N GLN A 179 17.11 -1.95 -2.54
CA GLN A 179 18.01 -3.04 -2.22
C GLN A 179 18.90 -2.76 -1.00
N GLU A 180 18.72 -1.60 -0.34
CA GLU A 180 19.48 -1.14 0.83
C GLU A 180 20.98 -1.31 0.63
N TRP A 181 21.48 -0.77 -0.48
CA TRP A 181 22.90 -0.88 -0.78
C TRP A 181 23.77 -0.16 0.24
N PHE A 182 23.23 0.77 1.04
CA PHE A 182 23.95 1.52 2.07
C PHE A 182 23.22 1.43 3.42
N PRO A 183 23.94 1.63 4.55
CA PRO A 183 23.32 1.78 5.87
C PRO A 183 22.32 2.95 5.92
N VAL A 184 21.31 2.86 6.79
CA VAL A 184 20.26 3.88 6.93
C VAL A 184 20.84 5.24 7.30
N GLU A 185 21.86 5.25 8.15
CA GLU A 185 22.57 6.45 8.58
C GLU A 185 23.22 7.16 7.38
N THR A 186 23.73 6.40 6.42
CA THR A 186 24.29 6.97 5.18
C THR A 186 23.20 7.66 4.36
N ILE A 187 22.03 7.02 4.23
CA ILE A 187 20.87 7.61 3.55
C ILE A 187 20.42 8.89 4.25
N ARG A 188 20.32 8.87 5.59
CA ARG A 188 19.95 10.04 6.43
C ARG A 188 20.85 11.25 6.21
N THR A 189 22.17 11.06 5.99
CA THR A 189 23.09 12.19 5.78
C THR A 189 22.79 13.01 4.51
N GLN A 190 22.20 12.39 3.48
CA GLN A 190 21.94 13.06 2.20
C GLN A 190 20.50 13.57 2.08
N PHE A 191 19.56 12.88 2.72
CA PHE A 191 18.14 13.14 2.53
C PHE A 191 17.52 14.14 3.51
N HIS A 192 18.27 14.71 4.46
CA HIS A 192 17.81 15.68 5.47
C HIS A 192 16.40 15.40 5.99
N GLU A 193 16.32 14.70 7.11
CA GLU A 193 15.07 14.19 7.71
C GLU A 193 13.89 15.17 7.70
N GLU A 194 14.10 16.43 8.08
CA GLU A 194 13.04 17.46 8.06
C GLU A 194 12.43 17.66 6.67
N ASN A 195 13.29 17.83 5.65
CA ASN A 195 12.86 18.07 4.27
C ASN A 195 12.11 16.86 3.69
N ILE A 196 12.58 15.65 4.00
CA ILE A 196 11.94 14.47 3.45
C ILE A 196 10.58 14.22 4.08
N MET A 197 10.44 14.46 5.38
CA MET A 197 9.17 14.32 6.08
C MET A 197 8.14 15.36 5.62
N GLU A 198 8.54 16.60 5.34
CA GLU A 198 7.67 17.60 4.71
C GLU A 198 7.13 17.15 3.35
N SER A 199 7.90 16.33 2.61
CA SER A 199 7.51 15.83 1.30
C SER A 199 6.52 14.66 1.34
N ILE A 200 6.28 14.06 2.51
CA ILE A 200 5.37 12.93 2.66
C ILE A 200 3.96 13.41 2.99
N SER A 201 3.19 13.73 1.97
CA SER A 201 1.78 14.06 2.16
C SER A 201 0.90 12.83 2.43
N ASP A 202 1.40 11.63 2.17
CA ASP A 202 0.57 10.42 2.03
C ASP A 202 0.77 9.38 3.13
N VAL A 203 1.74 9.58 4.02
CA VAL A 203 1.95 8.66 5.14
C VAL A 203 1.09 9.08 6.31
N VAL A 204 0.23 8.17 6.71
CA VAL A 204 -0.69 8.35 7.83
C VAL A 204 0.08 8.11 9.13
N HIS A 205 0.83 9.10 9.60
CA HIS A 205 1.46 9.09 10.92
C HIS A 205 1.03 10.23 11.82
N PRO A 206 0.85 9.99 13.13
CA PRO A 206 0.54 11.04 14.07
C PRO A 206 1.68 12.08 14.14
N PRO A 207 1.38 13.40 14.16
CA PRO A 207 2.38 14.48 14.09
C PRO A 207 3.48 14.44 15.16
N ASP A 208 3.18 13.89 16.33
CA ASP A 208 4.12 13.81 17.47
C ASP A 208 4.90 12.48 17.53
N THR A 209 4.80 11.63 16.50
CA THR A 209 5.49 10.35 16.46
C THR A 209 6.97 10.56 16.10
N PRO A 210 7.93 10.01 16.88
CA PRO A 210 9.33 10.03 16.48
C PRO A 210 9.54 9.39 15.11
N ILE A 211 10.42 9.97 14.30
CA ILE A 211 10.76 9.44 12.98
C ILE A 211 11.69 8.25 13.15
N ASP A 212 11.09 7.06 13.19
CA ASP A 212 11.84 5.81 13.21
C ASP A 212 12.49 5.47 11.86
N ASP A 213 13.28 4.40 11.81
CA ASP A 213 14.01 4.02 10.59
C ASP A 213 13.08 3.60 9.45
N THR A 214 11.97 2.93 9.77
CA THR A 214 11.03 2.47 8.75
C THR A 214 10.27 3.64 8.11
N LEU A 215 9.87 4.62 8.92
CA LEU A 215 9.25 5.85 8.43
C LEU A 215 10.20 6.63 7.53
N PHE A 216 11.42 6.88 7.98
CA PHE A 216 12.42 7.58 7.18
C PHE A 216 12.75 6.87 5.85
N LEU A 217 12.89 5.54 5.87
CA LEU A 217 13.16 4.78 4.66
C LEU A 217 11.99 4.78 3.69
N TYR A 218 10.76 4.64 4.20
CA TYR A 218 9.56 4.71 3.36
C TYR A 218 9.40 6.10 2.73
N ALA A 219 9.69 7.17 3.49
CA ALA A 219 9.78 8.53 2.98
C ALA A 219 10.75 8.63 1.81
N SER A 220 11.97 8.15 2.02
CA SER A 220 13.05 8.15 1.05
C SER A 220 12.68 7.42 -0.23
N TYR A 221 12.07 6.25 -0.08
CA TYR A 221 11.55 5.45 -1.20
C TYR A 221 10.46 6.20 -1.98
N ASN A 222 9.44 6.72 -1.30
CA ASN A 222 8.31 7.38 -1.95
C ASN A 222 8.76 8.66 -2.69
N THR A 223 9.64 9.44 -2.09
CA THR A 223 10.22 10.64 -2.70
C THR A 223 11.05 10.28 -3.93
N ALA A 224 11.97 9.31 -3.82
CA ALA A 224 12.78 8.86 -4.95
C ALA A 224 11.91 8.30 -6.10
N LEU A 225 10.90 7.50 -5.77
CA LEU A 225 9.95 6.94 -6.75
C LEU A 225 9.17 8.03 -7.46
N SER A 226 8.68 9.04 -6.72
CA SER A 226 7.91 10.16 -7.27
C SER A 226 8.75 11.00 -8.24
N TYR A 227 10.02 11.28 -7.92
CA TYR A 227 10.94 11.97 -8.83
C TYR A 227 11.23 11.15 -10.08
N ALA A 228 11.51 9.85 -9.92
CA ALA A 228 11.79 8.97 -11.05
C ALA A 228 10.59 8.85 -12.01
N ALA A 229 9.37 8.74 -11.46
CA ALA A 229 8.10 8.65 -12.19
C ALA A 229 7.65 9.99 -12.79
N PHE A 230 8.27 11.11 -12.40
CA PHE A 230 7.87 12.41 -12.88
C PHE A 230 8.13 12.56 -14.39
N ILE A 231 7.06 12.92 -15.10
CA ILE A 231 7.10 13.28 -16.52
C ILE A 231 6.87 14.79 -16.61
N PRO A 232 7.84 15.57 -17.11
CA PRO A 232 7.65 17.00 -17.35
C PRO A 232 6.40 17.24 -18.22
N LYS A 233 5.41 17.94 -17.69
CA LYS A 233 4.22 18.34 -18.46
C LYS A 233 4.57 19.54 -19.35
N LEU A 234 4.99 19.27 -20.58
CA LEU A 234 4.94 20.26 -21.65
C LEU A 234 3.49 20.34 -22.16
N ASN A 235 2.70 21.23 -21.55
CA ASN A 235 1.27 21.33 -21.84
C ASN A 235 1.00 22.17 -23.10
N ILE A 236 1.53 21.69 -24.23
CA ILE A 236 1.18 22.16 -25.57
C ILE A 236 0.94 20.89 -26.37
N ARG A 237 -0.27 20.75 -26.92
CA ARG A 237 -0.69 19.61 -27.78
C ARG A 237 0.29 19.25 -28.92
N ASP A 238 1.31 20.07 -29.16
CA ASP A 238 2.20 20.01 -30.31
C ASP A 238 3.71 20.06 -29.96
N MET A 239 4.17 19.95 -28.70
CA MET A 239 5.61 20.13 -28.40
C MET A 239 6.17 19.21 -27.30
N VAL A 240 6.65 18.03 -27.74
CA VAL A 240 7.54 17.06 -27.04
C VAL A 240 7.13 16.66 -25.63
N ARG A 241 6.63 15.43 -25.49
CA ARG A 241 6.53 14.76 -24.19
C ARG A 241 7.72 13.80 -24.06
N PRO A 242 8.80 14.15 -23.32
CA PRO A 242 9.99 13.32 -23.27
C PRO A 242 9.70 12.04 -22.46
N ILE A 243 9.47 10.93 -23.16
CA ILE A 243 9.15 9.64 -22.55
C ILE A 243 10.32 8.70 -22.82
N THR A 244 10.79 8.03 -21.77
CA THR A 244 11.84 7.01 -21.86
C THR A 244 11.36 5.71 -21.22
N LYS A 245 11.99 4.60 -21.60
CA LYS A 245 11.75 3.30 -20.97
C LYS A 245 11.95 3.38 -19.45
N GLU A 246 12.99 4.09 -19.00
CA GLU A 246 13.30 4.25 -17.57
C GLU A 246 12.20 5.00 -16.82
N ASN A 247 11.65 6.06 -17.41
CA ASN A 247 10.55 6.81 -16.80
C ASN A 247 9.28 5.95 -16.69
N LEU A 248 8.98 5.14 -17.71
CA LEU A 248 7.83 4.23 -17.70
C LEU A 248 7.94 3.14 -16.61
N ILE A 249 9.14 2.61 -16.37
CA ILE A 249 9.38 1.65 -15.28
C ILE A 249 9.04 2.30 -13.93
N ALA A 250 9.57 3.49 -13.66
CA ALA A 250 9.27 4.21 -12.42
C ALA A 250 7.79 4.60 -12.30
N ALA A 251 7.18 5.09 -13.38
CA ALA A 251 5.76 5.47 -13.41
C ALA A 251 4.85 4.27 -13.11
N THR A 252 5.16 3.09 -13.64
CA THR A 252 4.38 1.87 -13.38
C THR A 252 4.50 1.42 -11.92
N LEU A 253 5.70 1.46 -11.35
CA LEU A 253 5.92 1.19 -9.93
C LEU A 253 5.21 2.22 -9.03
N PHE A 254 5.22 3.49 -9.41
CA PHE A 254 4.50 4.57 -8.74
C PHE A 254 2.99 4.30 -8.74
N LEU A 255 2.43 3.96 -9.90
CA LEU A 255 1.02 3.60 -10.03
C LEU A 255 0.67 2.36 -9.18
N PHE A 256 1.50 1.31 -9.24
CA PHE A 256 1.32 0.12 -8.39
C PHE A 256 1.30 0.49 -6.91
N ASN A 257 2.26 1.30 -6.44
CA ASN A 257 2.35 1.68 -5.03
C ASN A 257 1.08 2.40 -4.53
N ARG A 258 0.32 3.05 -5.42
CA ARG A 258 -0.98 3.65 -5.09
C ARG A 258 -2.15 2.69 -5.25
N LEU A 259 -2.13 1.83 -6.27
CA LEU A 259 -3.23 0.91 -6.53
C LEU A 259 -3.28 -0.31 -5.62
N LYS A 260 -2.14 -0.74 -5.09
CA LYS A 260 -1.94 -2.02 -4.41
C LYS A 260 -3.03 -2.35 -3.39
N ASP A 261 -3.44 -1.40 -2.57
CA ASP A 261 -4.40 -1.68 -1.50
C ASP A 261 -5.85 -1.43 -1.93
N PHE A 262 -6.07 -0.48 -2.86
CA PHE A 262 -7.39 -0.05 -3.31
C PHE A 262 -7.35 0.23 -4.81
N PRO A 263 -7.66 -0.75 -5.66
CA PRO A 263 -7.70 -0.55 -7.10
C PRO A 263 -8.69 0.52 -7.62
N ASP A 264 -9.55 1.13 -6.80
CA ASP A 264 -10.50 2.17 -7.22
C ASP A 264 -10.02 3.60 -6.92
N TRP A 265 -9.73 4.39 -7.96
CA TRP A 265 -9.17 5.75 -7.85
C TRP A 265 -9.96 6.82 -8.60
N THR A 266 -9.64 8.07 -8.27
CA THR A 266 -10.27 9.27 -8.84
C THR A 266 -10.00 9.39 -10.34
N ASP A 267 -10.81 10.21 -11.01
CA ASP A 267 -10.68 10.45 -12.45
C ASP A 267 -9.32 11.05 -12.83
N GLU A 268 -8.70 11.87 -11.95
CA GLU A 268 -7.36 12.40 -12.19
C GLU A 268 -6.28 11.31 -12.20
N PHE A 269 -6.40 10.32 -11.31
CA PHE A 269 -5.48 9.20 -11.27
C PHE A 269 -5.68 8.28 -12.47
N ARG A 270 -6.93 7.99 -12.84
CA ARG A 270 -7.25 7.23 -14.06
C ARG A 270 -6.72 7.93 -15.31
N ALA A 271 -6.84 9.25 -15.40
CA ALA A 271 -6.25 10.03 -16.49
C ALA A 271 -4.71 9.90 -16.53
N TYR A 272 -4.04 9.81 -15.38
CA TYR A 272 -2.59 9.53 -15.34
C TYR A 272 -2.25 8.10 -15.78
N VAL A 273 -3.06 7.11 -15.40
CA VAL A 273 -2.92 5.72 -15.89
C VAL A 273 -3.06 5.65 -17.42
N GLU A 274 -4.08 6.29 -18.00
CA GLU A 274 -4.24 6.38 -19.47
C GLU A 274 -3.04 7.05 -20.14
N CYS A 275 -2.53 8.12 -19.52
CA CYS A 275 -1.34 8.79 -19.99
C CYS A 275 -0.13 7.84 -20.02
N VAL A 276 0.12 7.08 -18.96
CA VAL A 276 1.24 6.11 -18.91
C VAL A 276 1.07 5.00 -19.93
N PHE A 277 -0.16 4.51 -20.13
CA PHE A 277 -0.44 3.51 -21.15
C PHE A 277 -0.16 4.04 -22.57
N SER A 278 -0.65 5.24 -22.89
CA SER A 278 -0.37 5.90 -24.18
C SER A 278 1.11 6.20 -24.39
N ASP A 279 1.82 6.57 -23.31
CA ASP A 279 3.25 6.86 -23.34
C ASP A 279 4.06 5.60 -23.60
N TYR A 280 3.65 4.47 -23.04
CA TYR A 280 4.27 3.18 -23.30
C TYR A 280 4.20 2.79 -24.77
N GLU A 281 3.02 2.87 -25.39
CA GLU A 281 2.86 2.54 -26.82
C GLU A 281 3.71 3.46 -27.70
N SER A 282 3.74 4.75 -27.37
CA SER A 282 4.49 5.77 -28.10
C SER A 282 6.00 5.55 -27.97
N ALA A 283 6.50 5.28 -26.76
CA ALA A 283 7.91 4.98 -26.51
C ALA A 283 8.32 3.64 -27.13
N LYS A 284 7.49 2.61 -27.03
CA LYS A 284 7.74 1.31 -27.67
C LYS A 284 7.93 1.49 -29.17
N LEU A 285 7.01 2.17 -29.82
CA LEU A 285 7.10 2.47 -31.25
C LEU A 285 8.39 3.23 -31.60
N ALA A 286 8.69 4.29 -30.86
CA ALA A 286 9.87 5.12 -31.10
C ALA A 286 11.19 4.34 -30.96
N TYR A 287 11.27 3.41 -29.99
CA TYR A 287 12.47 2.62 -29.71
C TYR A 287 12.67 1.46 -30.70
N THR A 288 11.57 0.86 -31.18
CA THR A 288 11.62 -0.33 -32.04
C THR A 288 11.64 -0.02 -33.53
N THR A 289 11.19 1.18 -33.92
CA THR A 289 11.23 1.66 -35.32
C THR A 289 12.33 2.68 -35.59
N ALA A 290 13.15 2.98 -34.58
CA ALA A 290 14.32 3.85 -34.69
C ALA A 290 15.24 3.42 -35.85
N ASN A 291 15.71 4.37 -36.65
CA ASN A 291 16.58 4.09 -37.81
C ASN A 291 17.82 5.00 -37.81
N PRO A 292 18.97 4.53 -38.32
CA PRO A 292 20.13 5.38 -38.52
C PRO A 292 19.80 6.64 -39.32
N ILE A 293 20.32 7.79 -38.90
CA ILE A 293 20.12 9.09 -39.56
C ILE A 293 21.38 9.44 -40.35
N GLU A 294 21.25 9.63 -41.66
CA GLU A 294 22.39 9.90 -42.57
C GLU A 294 22.74 11.40 -42.68
N ASN A 295 21.82 12.31 -42.35
CA ASN A 295 22.00 13.76 -42.49
C ASN A 295 22.25 14.47 -41.14
N GLU A 296 23.33 15.25 -41.03
CA GLU A 296 23.78 15.91 -39.78
C GLU A 296 22.74 16.85 -39.11
N PRO A 297 22.07 17.80 -39.81
CA PRO A 297 21.14 18.72 -39.15
C PRO A 297 19.93 18.01 -38.54
N ALA A 298 19.46 16.95 -39.21
CA ALA A 298 18.39 16.08 -38.72
C ALA A 298 18.85 15.15 -37.59
N PHE A 299 20.15 14.88 -37.46
CA PHE A 299 20.66 14.10 -36.33
C PHE A 299 20.63 14.88 -35.01
N HIS A 300 20.80 16.22 -35.06
CA HIS A 300 20.94 17.05 -33.87
C HIS A 300 19.63 17.47 -33.20
N TYR A 301 18.52 17.59 -33.94
CA TYR A 301 17.26 18.18 -33.46
C TYR A 301 16.01 17.37 -33.85
N ASN A 302 16.10 16.03 -33.83
CA ASN A 302 15.04 15.12 -34.23
C ASN A 302 14.75 14.03 -33.19
N ALA A 303 14.95 14.34 -31.92
CA ALA A 303 14.75 13.37 -30.85
C ALA A 303 13.26 13.02 -30.64
N ASP A 304 12.35 13.85 -31.14
CA ASP A 304 10.90 13.62 -31.15
C ASP A 304 10.45 12.65 -32.25
N ASP A 305 11.08 12.64 -33.44
CA ASP A 305 10.66 11.73 -34.52
C ASP A 305 11.51 10.45 -34.61
N ASN A 306 12.74 10.41 -34.06
CA ASN A 306 13.59 9.23 -34.15
C ASN A 306 14.50 9.02 -32.93
N ALA A 307 14.21 7.95 -32.17
CA ALA A 307 14.96 7.60 -30.97
C ALA A 307 16.42 7.20 -31.22
N TYR A 308 16.78 6.83 -32.46
CA TYR A 308 18.16 6.50 -32.82
C TYR A 308 19.12 7.66 -32.55
N SER A 309 18.65 8.90 -32.71
CA SER A 309 19.45 10.12 -32.52
C SER A 309 20.07 10.21 -31.12
N TYR A 310 19.38 9.71 -30.09
CA TYR A 310 19.84 9.72 -28.71
C TYR A 310 20.19 8.33 -28.14
N LEU A 311 19.63 7.25 -28.67
CA LEU A 311 19.95 5.88 -28.22
C LEU A 311 21.17 5.28 -28.92
N GLY A 312 21.43 5.68 -30.17
CA GLY A 312 22.48 5.09 -31.01
C GLY A 312 22.23 3.64 -31.44
N LYS A 313 21.02 3.11 -31.20
CA LYS A 313 20.61 1.77 -31.61
C LYS A 313 19.08 1.67 -31.75
N THR A 314 18.64 0.62 -32.43
CA THR A 314 17.23 0.18 -32.49
C THR A 314 17.04 -0.98 -31.53
N PHE A 315 15.94 -0.96 -30.76
CA PHE A 315 15.60 -2.04 -29.83
C PHE A 315 14.69 -3.05 -30.51
N THR A 316 14.82 -4.33 -30.16
CA THR A 316 13.73 -5.30 -30.39
C THR A 316 12.57 -5.05 -29.42
N GLU A 317 11.35 -5.50 -29.75
CA GLU A 317 10.23 -5.44 -28.81
C GLU A 317 10.57 -6.13 -27.48
N HIS A 318 11.22 -7.29 -27.55
CA HIS A 318 11.66 -8.02 -26.36
C HIS A 318 12.64 -7.22 -25.50
N GLU A 319 13.63 -6.55 -26.10
CA GLU A 319 14.56 -5.70 -25.33
C GLU A 319 13.86 -4.48 -24.71
N PHE A 320 12.81 -3.95 -25.35
CA PHE A 320 12.04 -2.84 -24.79
C PHE A 320 11.16 -3.32 -23.63
N ASP A 321 10.43 -4.41 -23.82
CA ASP A 321 9.38 -4.87 -22.92
C ASP A 321 9.91 -5.48 -21.62
N TRP A 322 11.10 -6.07 -21.62
CA TRP A 322 11.64 -6.71 -20.42
C TRP A 322 12.61 -5.79 -19.66
N PHE A 323 12.47 -5.73 -18.34
CA PHE A 323 13.44 -5.10 -17.45
C PHE A 323 13.69 -5.97 -16.22
N GLU A 324 14.86 -5.79 -15.60
CA GLU A 324 15.18 -6.42 -14.33
C GLU A 324 14.58 -5.57 -13.20
N ASP A 325 13.73 -6.18 -12.39
CA ASP A 325 13.04 -5.48 -11.31
C ASP A 325 14.02 -4.79 -10.35
N ILE A 326 13.62 -3.59 -9.92
CA ILE A 326 14.44 -2.70 -9.11
C ILE A 326 14.60 -3.23 -7.70
N GLU A 327 13.60 -3.92 -7.18
CA GLU A 327 13.61 -4.44 -5.82
C GLU A 327 14.14 -5.88 -5.74
N THR A 328 13.68 -6.75 -6.64
CA THR A 328 13.86 -8.21 -6.53
C THR A 328 14.82 -8.80 -7.55
N ASN A 329 15.18 -8.06 -8.59
CA ASN A 329 15.90 -8.53 -9.79
C ASN A 329 15.17 -9.62 -10.60
N ILE A 330 13.89 -9.86 -10.34
CA ILE A 330 13.07 -10.73 -11.19
C ILE A 330 12.85 -10.02 -12.54
N PRO A 331 12.97 -10.70 -13.69
CA PRO A 331 12.61 -10.12 -14.97
C PRO A 331 11.11 -9.84 -15.02
N ILE A 332 10.73 -8.61 -15.38
CA ILE A 332 9.35 -8.14 -15.46
C ILE A 332 9.05 -7.63 -16.87
N HIS A 333 7.89 -8.01 -17.40
CA HIS A 333 7.39 -7.49 -18.66
C HIS A 333 6.62 -6.18 -18.42
N LEU A 334 7.21 -5.05 -18.84
CA LEU A 334 6.69 -3.69 -18.65
C LEU A 334 5.28 -3.51 -19.21
N GLY A 335 5.03 -3.95 -20.46
CA GLY A 335 3.69 -3.86 -21.06
C GLY A 335 2.59 -4.58 -20.28
N ASN A 336 2.83 -5.82 -19.87
CA ASN A 336 1.90 -6.58 -19.04
C ASN A 336 1.70 -5.92 -17.66
N PHE A 337 2.76 -5.36 -17.08
CA PHE A 337 2.66 -4.67 -15.80
C PHE A 337 1.81 -3.40 -15.91
N ILE A 338 2.02 -2.57 -16.95
CA ILE A 338 1.20 -1.38 -17.22
C ILE A 338 -0.25 -1.77 -17.50
N LYS A 339 -0.49 -2.82 -18.30
CA LYS A 339 -1.84 -3.34 -18.59
C LYS A 339 -2.54 -3.82 -17.32
N ALA A 340 -1.83 -4.51 -16.42
CA ALA A 340 -2.36 -4.96 -15.14
C ALA A 340 -2.70 -3.79 -14.20
N VAL A 341 -1.80 -2.82 -14.10
CA VAL A 341 -2.02 -1.56 -13.35
C VAL A 341 -3.25 -0.82 -13.88
N SER A 342 -3.41 -0.76 -15.20
CA SER A 342 -4.59 -0.17 -15.83
C SER A 342 -5.85 -0.94 -15.47
N ALA A 343 -5.87 -2.27 -15.63
CA ALA A 343 -7.03 -3.10 -15.27
C ALA A 343 -7.45 -2.93 -13.80
N ALA A 344 -6.46 -2.81 -12.90
CA ALA A 344 -6.70 -2.52 -11.49
C ALA A 344 -7.33 -1.12 -11.31
N ALA A 345 -6.80 -0.06 -11.91
CA ALA A 345 -7.30 1.32 -11.73
C ALA A 345 -8.75 1.57 -12.15
N TYR A 346 -9.28 0.74 -13.06
CA TYR A 346 -10.67 0.78 -13.53
C TYR A 346 -11.57 -0.26 -12.85
N PHE A 347 -11.07 -0.96 -11.83
CA PHE A 347 -11.85 -1.92 -11.08
C PHE A 347 -12.72 -1.20 -10.04
N ASP A 348 -14.03 -1.35 -10.18
CA ASP A 348 -15.05 -0.70 -9.33
C ASP A 348 -15.73 -1.68 -8.36
N GLY A 349 -15.11 -2.84 -8.11
CA GLY A 349 -15.67 -3.86 -7.23
C GLY A 349 -16.52 -4.91 -7.94
N ASP A 350 -17.03 -4.66 -9.16
CA ASP A 350 -17.97 -5.58 -9.82
C ASP A 350 -17.52 -6.06 -11.23
N ARG A 351 -16.45 -5.47 -11.79
CA ARG A 351 -15.97 -5.78 -13.16
C ARG A 351 -15.12 -7.05 -13.24
N LYS A 352 -15.72 -8.16 -13.66
CA LYS A 352 -15.00 -9.41 -14.00
C LYS A 352 -13.95 -9.23 -15.12
N GLN A 353 -14.15 -8.29 -16.04
CA GLN A 353 -13.21 -8.02 -17.14
C GLN A 353 -11.81 -7.63 -16.64
N SER A 354 -11.69 -6.90 -15.52
CA SER A 354 -10.38 -6.56 -14.96
C SER A 354 -9.64 -7.81 -14.48
N ILE A 355 -10.35 -8.77 -13.88
CA ILE A 355 -9.77 -10.05 -13.46
C ILE A 355 -9.31 -10.85 -14.68
N ASP A 356 -10.09 -10.89 -15.76
CA ASP A 356 -9.71 -11.58 -17.00
C ASP A 356 -8.43 -10.98 -17.62
N ILE A 357 -8.30 -9.65 -17.61
CA ILE A 357 -7.09 -8.96 -18.08
C ILE A 357 -5.88 -9.33 -17.21
N LEU A 358 -6.05 -9.34 -15.89
CA LEU A 358 -4.99 -9.73 -14.97
C LEU A 358 -4.56 -11.19 -15.20
N ASP A 359 -5.51 -12.09 -15.46
CA ASP A 359 -5.24 -13.48 -15.81
C ASP A 359 -4.48 -13.63 -17.12
N GLU A 360 -4.80 -12.85 -18.14
CA GLU A 360 -4.05 -12.80 -19.39
C GLU A 360 -2.59 -12.35 -19.14
N CYS A 361 -2.40 -11.31 -18.34
CA CYS A 361 -1.07 -10.80 -18.02
C CYS A 361 -0.24 -11.81 -17.18
N ILE A 362 -0.87 -12.56 -16.27
CA ILE A 362 -0.20 -13.62 -15.51
C ILE A 362 0.16 -14.80 -16.42
N LYS A 363 -0.64 -15.13 -17.44
CA LYS A 363 -0.30 -16.20 -18.38
C LYS A 363 0.97 -15.88 -19.17
N THR A 364 1.17 -14.62 -19.54
CA THR A 364 2.32 -14.16 -20.33
C THR A 364 3.54 -13.84 -19.47
N ASP A 365 3.33 -13.37 -18.23
CA ASP A 365 4.39 -13.04 -17.27
C ASP A 365 4.10 -13.66 -15.88
N PRO A 366 4.21 -15.00 -15.75
CA PRO A 366 3.72 -15.72 -14.57
C PRO A 366 4.55 -15.52 -13.31
N LYS A 367 5.73 -14.90 -13.41
CA LYS A 367 6.63 -14.63 -12.27
C LYS A 367 6.50 -13.20 -11.75
N ASN A 368 5.65 -12.39 -12.36
CA ASN A 368 5.42 -11.02 -11.96
C ASN A 368 4.60 -10.93 -10.68
N ILE A 369 5.32 -10.85 -9.57
CA ILE A 369 4.76 -10.73 -8.22
C ILE A 369 3.78 -9.55 -8.06
N TYR A 370 3.97 -8.44 -8.79
CA TYR A 370 3.11 -7.27 -8.69
C TYR A 370 1.73 -7.53 -9.30
N ILE A 371 1.66 -8.29 -10.40
CA ILE A 371 0.37 -8.66 -11.03
C ILE A 371 -0.37 -9.67 -10.14
N HIS A 372 0.36 -10.60 -9.53
CA HIS A 372 -0.19 -11.50 -8.51
C HIS A 372 -0.79 -10.73 -7.32
N TYR A 373 -0.07 -9.71 -6.82
CA TYR A 373 -0.56 -8.82 -5.77
C TYR A 373 -1.84 -8.10 -6.21
N LEU A 374 -1.82 -7.41 -7.36
CA LEU A 374 -2.96 -6.66 -7.87
C LEU A 374 -4.20 -7.54 -8.07
N LYS A 375 -4.02 -8.77 -8.59
CA LYS A 375 -5.13 -9.72 -8.74
C LYS A 375 -5.73 -10.09 -7.38
N ALA A 376 -4.90 -10.40 -6.39
CA ALA A 376 -5.39 -10.71 -5.04
C ALA A 376 -6.14 -9.52 -4.41
N SER A 377 -5.64 -8.30 -4.59
CA SER A 377 -6.33 -7.07 -4.14
C SER A 377 -7.70 -6.89 -4.82
N CYS A 378 -7.78 -7.08 -6.14
CA CYS A 378 -9.05 -6.99 -6.86
C CYS A 378 -10.04 -8.08 -6.41
N LEU A 379 -9.58 -9.31 -6.20
CA LEU A 379 -10.42 -10.41 -5.67
C LEU A 379 -10.93 -10.12 -4.25
N ASN A 380 -10.08 -9.57 -3.38
CA ASN A 380 -10.46 -9.14 -2.04
C ASN A 380 -11.58 -8.08 -2.09
N ASN A 381 -11.47 -7.11 -3.00
CA ASN A 381 -12.48 -6.07 -3.19
C ASN A 381 -13.77 -6.59 -3.83
N LEU A 382 -13.68 -7.46 -4.85
CA LEU A 382 -14.83 -8.14 -5.46
C LEU A 382 -15.68 -8.88 -4.42
N THR A 383 -15.02 -9.39 -3.39
CA THR A 383 -15.67 -10.14 -2.33
C THR A 383 -16.52 -9.24 -1.42
N SER A 384 -16.21 -7.95 -1.34
CA SER A 384 -16.92 -7.02 -0.45
C SER A 384 -18.32 -6.66 -0.97
N SER A 385 -18.56 -6.74 -2.28
CA SER A 385 -19.88 -6.55 -2.90
C SER A 385 -20.67 -7.86 -3.10
N GLU A 386 -20.05 -9.01 -2.86
CA GLU A 386 -20.66 -10.32 -3.12
C GLU A 386 -21.44 -10.86 -1.92
N SER A 387 -22.66 -11.34 -2.17
CA SER A 387 -23.57 -11.88 -1.16
C SER A 387 -23.59 -13.41 -1.12
N ASP A 388 -23.14 -14.09 -2.18
CA ASP A 388 -22.99 -15.55 -2.22
C ASP A 388 -21.71 -15.99 -1.49
N LEU A 389 -21.86 -16.70 -0.37
CA LEU A 389 -20.73 -17.17 0.44
C LEU A 389 -19.81 -18.13 -0.30
N ASN A 390 -20.31 -18.88 -1.29
CA ASN A 390 -19.46 -19.77 -2.06
C ASN A 390 -18.54 -18.98 -2.99
N ILE A 391 -19.05 -17.92 -3.61
CA ILE A 391 -18.25 -17.02 -4.44
C ILE A 391 -17.23 -16.27 -3.57
N VAL A 392 -17.67 -15.73 -2.42
CA VAL A 392 -16.80 -15.08 -1.42
C VAL A 392 -15.63 -15.99 -1.03
N ARG A 393 -15.90 -17.24 -0.63
CA ARG A 393 -14.87 -18.20 -0.23
C ARG A 393 -13.92 -18.54 -1.37
N ASN A 394 -14.43 -18.71 -2.59
CA ASN A 394 -13.62 -18.99 -3.77
C ASN A 394 -12.68 -17.82 -4.07
N ASN A 395 -13.20 -16.58 -4.07
CA ASN A 395 -12.39 -15.38 -4.30
C ASN A 395 -11.26 -15.25 -3.27
N TYR A 396 -11.54 -15.49 -1.98
CA TYR A 396 -10.50 -15.48 -0.95
C TYR A 396 -9.47 -16.59 -1.13
N SER A 397 -9.91 -17.81 -1.45
CA SER A 397 -9.01 -18.93 -1.75
C SER A 397 -8.09 -18.60 -2.93
N ASP A 398 -8.64 -18.00 -3.99
CA ASP A 398 -7.87 -17.60 -5.17
C ASP A 398 -6.89 -16.48 -4.84
N ALA A 399 -7.32 -15.47 -4.07
CA ALA A 399 -6.44 -14.38 -3.62
C ALA A 399 -5.26 -14.92 -2.79
N ILE A 400 -5.52 -15.82 -1.83
CA ILE A 400 -4.48 -16.49 -1.04
C ILE A 400 -3.52 -17.25 -1.96
N HIS A 401 -4.04 -18.03 -2.91
CA HIS A 401 -3.22 -18.79 -3.85
C HIS A 401 -2.26 -17.91 -4.64
N HIS A 402 -2.74 -16.77 -5.15
CA HIS A 402 -1.90 -15.85 -5.93
C HIS A 402 -0.79 -15.21 -5.09
N LEU A 403 -1.06 -14.87 -3.83
CA LEU A 403 -0.09 -14.27 -2.92
C LEU A 403 0.95 -15.29 -2.44
N GLU A 404 0.53 -16.50 -2.07
CA GLU A 404 1.45 -17.59 -1.71
C GLU A 404 2.37 -17.95 -2.88
N LYS A 405 1.83 -17.96 -4.11
CA LYS A 405 2.62 -18.17 -5.32
C LYS A 405 3.63 -17.05 -5.57
N ALA A 406 3.27 -15.80 -5.27
CA ALA A 406 4.20 -14.67 -5.35
C ALA A 406 5.35 -14.81 -4.33
N LEU A 407 5.05 -15.18 -3.09
CA LEU A 407 6.08 -15.48 -2.07
C LEU A 407 6.99 -16.64 -2.50
N ALA A 408 6.45 -17.71 -3.09
CA ALA A 408 7.24 -18.84 -3.59
C ALA A 408 8.23 -18.43 -4.70
N TYR A 409 7.90 -17.46 -5.54
CA TYR A 409 8.86 -16.90 -6.50
C TYR A 409 9.99 -16.13 -5.79
N LEU A 410 9.68 -15.46 -4.69
CA LEU A 410 10.64 -14.72 -3.87
C LEU A 410 11.51 -15.62 -2.98
N GLU A 411 11.08 -16.83 -2.64
CA GLU A 411 11.92 -17.76 -1.86
C GLU A 411 13.27 -18.06 -2.52
N ASN A 412 13.31 -18.02 -3.85
CA ASN A 412 14.50 -18.34 -4.64
C ASN A 412 15.43 -17.15 -4.90
N ILE A 413 15.05 -15.93 -4.50
CA ILE A 413 15.93 -14.75 -4.64
C ILE A 413 16.87 -14.63 -3.42
N PRO A 414 18.08 -14.08 -3.58
CA PRO A 414 19.00 -13.87 -2.46
C PRO A 414 18.34 -13.04 -1.35
N LYS A 415 18.35 -13.54 -0.10
CA LYS A 415 17.87 -12.77 1.05
C LYS A 415 18.80 -11.56 1.23
N LEU A 416 18.32 -10.35 0.96
CA LEU A 416 19.09 -9.14 1.22
C LEU A 416 19.32 -9.00 2.74
N PRO A 417 20.51 -8.56 3.20
CA PRO A 417 20.76 -8.35 4.62
C PRO A 417 19.83 -7.24 5.13
N LEU A 418 19.01 -7.56 6.14
CA LEU A 418 18.17 -6.58 6.80
C LEU A 418 18.73 -6.38 8.21
N PRO A 419 19.44 -5.28 8.50
CA PRO A 419 19.77 -4.96 9.87
C PRO A 419 18.46 -4.76 10.66
N THR A 420 18.53 -4.97 11.98
CA THR A 420 17.44 -4.61 12.88
C THR A 420 17.23 -3.11 12.78
N LEU A 421 16.04 -2.69 12.35
CA LEU A 421 15.66 -1.29 12.24
C LEU A 421 14.86 -0.88 13.48
N ALA A 422 15.05 0.34 13.95
CA ALA A 422 14.14 0.92 14.93
C ALA A 422 12.77 1.11 14.27
N LYS A 423 11.74 0.51 14.87
CA LYS A 423 10.36 0.58 14.38
C LYS A 423 9.42 0.91 15.52
N THR A 424 8.60 1.94 15.35
CA THR A 424 7.61 2.35 16.33
C THR A 424 6.48 1.33 16.36
N ASN A 425 6.26 0.74 17.54
CA ASN A 425 5.11 -0.13 17.78
C ASN A 425 4.12 0.58 18.70
N PHE A 426 2.88 0.73 18.24
CA PHE A 426 1.79 1.32 19.00
C PHE A 426 0.97 0.29 19.79
N SER A 427 1.22 -1.01 19.58
CA SER A 427 0.66 -2.09 20.39
C SER A 427 1.53 -2.34 21.61
N HIS A 428 0.90 -2.49 22.78
CA HIS A 428 1.59 -2.56 24.08
C HIS A 428 2.08 -3.97 24.44
N GLU A 429 1.58 -5.00 23.76
CA GLU A 429 2.02 -6.38 23.93
C GLU A 429 2.84 -6.78 22.72
N ILE A 430 4.14 -6.80 22.92
CA ILE A 430 5.03 -7.62 22.11
C ILE A 430 4.77 -9.04 22.61
N GLU A 431 4.31 -9.95 21.75
CA GLU A 431 4.63 -11.37 21.96
C GLU A 431 6.14 -11.37 22.21
N GLU A 432 6.60 -11.64 23.45
CA GLU A 432 8.03 -11.65 23.75
C GLU A 432 8.71 -12.39 22.59
N PRO A 433 9.80 -11.84 22.01
CA PRO A 433 10.42 -12.44 20.85
C PRO A 433 11.18 -13.70 21.29
N GLU A 434 10.47 -14.71 21.78
CA GLU A 434 11.00 -16.03 22.00
C GLU A 434 11.00 -16.77 20.67
N LYS A 435 12.24 -17.06 20.23
CA LYS A 435 12.68 -17.87 19.08
C LYS A 435 12.44 -17.26 17.70
N GLN A 436 13.57 -16.82 17.12
CA GLN A 436 13.93 -16.86 15.70
C GLN A 436 12.80 -17.29 14.76
N VAL A 437 11.90 -16.35 14.43
CA VAL A 437 11.00 -16.53 13.29
C VAL A 437 11.89 -16.50 12.06
N GLU A 438 11.87 -17.55 11.24
CA GLU A 438 12.63 -17.50 9.99
C GLU A 438 12.00 -16.44 9.08
N ARG A 439 12.83 -15.50 8.63
CA ARG A 439 12.39 -14.47 7.71
C ARG A 439 11.98 -15.06 6.36
N ILE A 440 10.79 -14.69 5.91
CA ILE A 440 10.30 -14.90 4.55
C ILE A 440 10.84 -13.80 3.63
N ASN A 441 11.20 -14.16 2.40
CA ASN A 441 11.52 -13.18 1.37
C ASN A 441 10.23 -12.52 0.88
N ASP A 442 10.17 -11.20 0.99
CA ASP A 442 9.00 -10.39 0.66
C ASP A 442 9.45 -9.03 0.11
N LEU A 443 8.50 -8.29 -0.46
CA LEU A 443 8.63 -6.87 -0.78
C LEU A 443 8.80 -6.07 0.52
N LYS A 444 9.72 -5.10 0.50
CA LYS A 444 10.14 -4.34 1.67
C LYS A 444 9.12 -3.29 2.07
N PHE A 445 8.69 -2.47 1.11
CA PHE A 445 7.81 -1.31 1.36
C PHE A 445 6.33 -1.62 1.08
N THR A 446 6.04 -2.69 0.34
CA THR A 446 4.68 -3.10 -0.04
C THR A 446 4.48 -4.60 0.21
N PRO A 447 4.65 -5.07 1.46
CA PRO A 447 4.81 -6.49 1.76
C PRO A 447 3.59 -7.32 1.36
N ILE A 448 3.82 -8.39 0.60
CA ILE A 448 2.81 -9.39 0.19
C ILE A 448 2.23 -10.04 1.44
N CYS A 449 3.05 -10.29 2.47
CA CYS A 449 2.60 -10.85 3.75
C CYS A 449 1.50 -10.00 4.40
N LEU A 450 1.51 -8.66 4.24
CA LEU A 450 0.50 -7.80 4.85
C LEU A 450 -0.87 -7.99 4.18
N LEU A 451 -0.90 -7.99 2.85
CA LEU A 451 -2.14 -8.28 2.11
C LEU A 451 -2.61 -9.72 2.38
N LEU A 452 -1.68 -10.68 2.43
CA LEU A 452 -2.01 -12.07 2.70
C LEU A 452 -2.64 -12.25 4.08
N ALA A 453 -2.10 -11.58 5.11
CA ALA A 453 -2.70 -11.56 6.44
C ALA A 453 -4.11 -10.95 6.42
N ASN A 454 -4.31 -9.86 5.69
CA ASN A 454 -5.62 -9.25 5.52
C ASN A 454 -6.62 -10.23 4.90
N VAL A 455 -6.25 -10.86 3.79
CA VAL A 455 -7.09 -11.82 3.07
C VAL A 455 -7.39 -13.03 3.96
N TYR A 456 -6.43 -13.53 4.73
CA TYR A 456 -6.66 -14.60 5.71
C TYR A 456 -7.67 -14.20 6.79
N ALA A 457 -7.54 -13.01 7.37
CA ALA A 457 -8.49 -12.50 8.36
C ALA A 457 -9.92 -12.46 7.78
N ARG A 458 -10.08 -11.94 6.56
CA ARG A 458 -11.37 -11.85 5.88
C ARG A 458 -11.94 -13.21 5.48
N ALA A 459 -11.08 -14.12 5.01
CA ALA A 459 -11.47 -15.50 4.70
C ALA A 459 -12.02 -16.21 5.95
N ALA A 460 -11.46 -15.92 7.12
CA ALA A 460 -11.95 -16.46 8.40
C ALA A 460 -13.37 -16.01 8.74
N GLU A 461 -13.79 -14.83 8.26
CA GLU A 461 -15.11 -14.24 8.48
C GLU A 461 -16.14 -14.63 7.40
N SER A 462 -15.74 -15.39 6.38
CA SER A 462 -16.60 -15.81 5.24
C SER A 462 -17.57 -16.95 5.55
N GLY A 463 -18.00 -17.08 6.81
CA GLY A 463 -18.91 -18.11 7.29
C GLY A 463 -18.33 -19.53 7.18
N VAL A 464 -17.01 -19.69 7.28
CA VAL A 464 -16.34 -21.00 7.30
C VAL A 464 -16.54 -21.71 8.66
N SER A 465 -16.17 -22.99 8.75
CA SER A 465 -16.18 -23.70 10.03
C SER A 465 -15.25 -23.02 11.05
N ILE A 466 -15.53 -23.22 12.34
CA ILE A 466 -14.72 -22.67 13.44
C ILE A 466 -13.26 -23.12 13.33
N ASP A 467 -13.02 -24.40 13.02
CA ASP A 467 -11.65 -24.92 12.85
C ASP A 467 -10.90 -24.21 11.71
N LEU A 468 -11.57 -24.00 10.57
CA LEU A 468 -10.95 -23.33 9.43
C LEU A 468 -10.73 -21.84 9.72
N ARG A 469 -11.66 -21.21 10.44
CA ARG A 469 -11.52 -19.82 10.93
C ARG A 469 -10.27 -19.68 11.80
N HIS A 470 -10.05 -20.59 12.74
CA HIS A 470 -8.86 -20.59 13.60
C HIS A 470 -7.57 -20.80 12.80
N ILE A 471 -7.58 -21.72 11.81
CA ILE A 471 -6.43 -21.96 10.93
C ILE A 471 -6.08 -20.70 10.13
N TYR A 472 -7.07 -20.04 9.54
CA TYR A 472 -6.84 -18.79 8.81
C TYR A 472 -6.35 -17.67 9.72
N GLY A 473 -6.93 -17.51 10.91
CA GLY A 473 -6.46 -16.56 11.91
C GLY A 473 -4.99 -16.79 12.28
N ALA A 474 -4.61 -18.03 12.59
CA ALA A 474 -3.24 -18.38 12.96
C ALA A 474 -2.23 -18.11 11.83
N LYS A 475 -2.55 -18.50 10.59
CA LYS A 475 -1.70 -18.17 9.42
C LYS A 475 -1.55 -16.65 9.25
N GLY A 476 -2.65 -15.91 9.39
CA GLY A 476 -2.62 -14.46 9.31
C GLY A 476 -1.74 -13.81 10.39
N VAL A 477 -1.74 -14.36 11.62
CA VAL A 477 -0.85 -13.93 12.71
C VAL A 477 0.62 -14.08 12.34
N ASP A 478 1.01 -15.21 11.74
CA ASP A 478 2.39 -15.43 11.30
C ASP A 478 2.83 -14.38 10.27
N TYR A 479 1.96 -14.04 9.31
CA TYR A 479 2.27 -13.04 8.29
C TYR A 479 2.31 -11.61 8.82
N VAL A 480 1.40 -11.18 9.71
CA VAL A 480 1.53 -9.84 10.33
C VAL A 480 2.80 -9.75 11.16
N ARG A 481 3.23 -10.84 11.79
CA ARG A 481 4.49 -10.88 12.54
C ARG A 481 5.71 -10.74 11.63
N GLN A 482 5.71 -11.36 10.43
CA GLN A 482 6.75 -11.11 9.42
C GLN A 482 6.83 -9.62 9.04
N VAL A 483 5.67 -8.98 8.84
CA VAL A 483 5.60 -7.56 8.46
C VAL A 483 6.10 -6.66 9.59
N GLU A 484 5.72 -6.96 10.82
CA GLU A 484 6.08 -6.17 12.00
C GLU A 484 7.60 -6.26 12.29
N LEU A 485 8.22 -7.43 12.08
CA LEU A 485 9.63 -7.67 12.34
C LEU A 485 10.57 -7.29 11.18
N TYR A 486 10.16 -7.55 9.94
CA TYR A 486 11.08 -7.53 8.79
C TYR A 486 10.73 -6.53 7.70
N SER A 487 9.51 -6.00 7.63
CA SER A 487 9.17 -5.03 6.58
C SER A 487 9.75 -3.64 6.85
N ARG A 488 9.91 -2.86 5.78
CA ARG A 488 10.30 -1.44 5.83
C ARG A 488 9.09 -0.53 5.70
N SER A 489 7.91 -1.10 5.47
CA SER A 489 6.65 -0.41 5.62
C SER A 489 6.50 0.02 7.08
N PRO A 490 6.20 1.30 7.35
CA PRO A 490 5.90 1.75 8.70
C PRO A 490 4.70 0.98 9.27
N ASN A 491 4.60 0.93 10.58
CA ASN A 491 3.43 0.33 11.23
C ASN A 491 2.25 1.30 11.12
N GLU A 492 1.53 1.19 10.01
CA GLU A 492 0.36 1.98 9.66
C GLU A 492 -0.96 1.39 10.22
N PRO A 493 -2.07 2.15 10.22
CA PRO A 493 -3.37 1.67 10.69
C PRO A 493 -3.79 0.31 10.10
N TYR A 494 -3.51 0.11 8.81
CA TYR A 494 -3.88 -1.10 8.08
C TYR A 494 -3.22 -2.37 8.65
N LEU A 495 -1.99 -2.27 9.15
CA LEU A 495 -1.31 -3.37 9.85
C LEU A 495 -2.07 -3.73 11.13
N TYR A 496 -2.40 -2.74 11.97
CA TYR A 496 -3.09 -2.98 13.23
C TYR A 496 -4.48 -3.56 13.04
N MET A 497 -5.19 -3.15 12.00
CA MET A 497 -6.51 -3.71 11.67
C MET A 497 -6.40 -5.15 11.17
N SER A 498 -5.43 -5.45 10.32
CA SER A 498 -5.18 -6.81 9.85
C SER A 498 -4.75 -7.72 10.99
N LYS A 499 -3.86 -7.23 11.87
CA LYS A 499 -3.41 -7.90 13.10
C LYS A 499 -4.59 -8.18 14.03
N GLY A 500 -5.45 -7.20 14.27
CA GLY A 500 -6.68 -7.35 15.05
C GLY A 500 -7.62 -8.41 14.49
N GLY A 501 -7.82 -8.42 13.17
CA GLY A 501 -8.66 -9.42 12.50
C GLY A 501 -8.12 -10.84 12.61
N CYS A 502 -6.82 -11.01 12.43
CA CYS A 502 -6.15 -12.32 12.57
C CYS A 502 -6.28 -12.85 14.00
N TYR A 503 -6.01 -12.01 15.01
CA TYR A 503 -6.16 -12.39 16.42
C TYR A 503 -7.61 -12.72 16.77
N TYR A 504 -8.56 -11.92 16.30
CA TYR A 504 -9.98 -12.16 16.55
C TYR A 504 -10.43 -13.49 15.92
N ALA A 505 -9.93 -13.81 14.71
CA ALA A 505 -10.25 -15.04 14.01
C ALA A 505 -9.77 -16.30 14.74
N CYS A 506 -8.64 -16.26 15.45
CA CYS A 506 -8.13 -17.40 16.22
C CYS A 506 -8.46 -17.35 17.72
N GLY A 507 -9.39 -16.48 18.14
CA GLY A 507 -9.88 -16.40 19.52
C GLY A 507 -8.94 -15.68 20.49
N MET A 508 -7.90 -15.01 20.01
CA MET A 508 -6.96 -14.22 20.80
C MET A 508 -7.52 -12.80 21.05
N TYR A 509 -8.69 -12.74 21.71
CA TYR A 509 -9.48 -11.51 21.79
C TYR A 509 -8.79 -10.35 22.53
N GLU A 510 -7.98 -10.62 23.56
CA GLU A 510 -7.23 -9.56 24.27
C GLU A 510 -6.25 -8.85 23.32
N LEU A 511 -5.49 -9.64 22.55
CA LEU A 511 -4.57 -9.14 21.54
C LEU A 511 -5.30 -8.45 20.37
N ALA A 512 -6.48 -8.94 20.00
CA ALA A 512 -7.32 -8.30 18.99
C ALA A 512 -7.77 -6.90 19.44
N VAL A 513 -8.29 -6.77 20.68
CA VAL A 513 -8.70 -5.49 21.28
C VAL A 513 -7.52 -4.52 21.33
N ASN A 514 -6.34 -5.01 21.75
CA ASN A 514 -5.12 -4.22 21.77
C ASN A 514 -4.77 -3.68 20.39
N ALA A 515 -4.71 -4.55 19.38
CA ALA A 515 -4.38 -4.16 18.01
C ALA A 515 -5.38 -3.15 17.44
N TYR A 516 -6.68 -3.43 17.51
CA TYR A 516 -7.70 -2.51 17.01
C TYR A 516 -7.69 -1.15 17.72
N SER A 517 -7.53 -1.13 19.04
CA SER A 517 -7.48 0.13 19.80
C SER A 517 -6.24 0.98 19.50
N SER A 518 -5.16 0.39 18.98
CA SER A 518 -3.97 1.15 18.56
C SER A 518 -4.23 2.06 17.37
N VAL A 519 -5.27 1.79 16.56
CA VAL A 519 -5.69 2.64 15.43
C VAL A 519 -6.11 4.04 15.90
N GLU A 520 -6.63 4.18 17.12
CA GLU A 520 -6.99 5.48 17.72
C GLU A 520 -5.81 6.47 17.76
N ARG A 521 -4.57 6.00 17.77
CA ARG A 521 -3.37 6.86 17.71
C ARG A 521 -3.32 7.73 16.45
N PHE A 522 -3.95 7.28 15.37
CA PHE A 522 -3.92 7.91 14.07
C PHE A 522 -5.08 8.89 13.84
N GLU A 523 -5.87 9.19 14.87
CA GLU A 523 -7.04 10.08 14.77
C GLU A 523 -6.72 11.47 14.19
N ALA A 524 -5.52 11.99 14.41
CA ALA A 524 -5.11 13.30 13.87
C ALA A 524 -4.97 13.30 12.33
N VAL A 525 -4.81 12.13 11.71
CA VAL A 525 -4.48 11.97 10.28
C VAL A 525 -5.46 11.07 9.53
N LEU A 526 -6.38 10.40 10.23
CA LEU A 526 -7.41 9.54 9.65
C LEU A 526 -8.80 10.18 9.68
N ASP A 527 -9.62 9.82 8.69
CA ASP A 527 -11.06 10.06 8.73
C ASP A 527 -11.67 9.31 9.93
N PRO A 528 -12.59 9.95 10.68
CA PRO A 528 -13.26 9.34 11.81
C PRO A 528 -13.88 7.97 11.52
N ASN A 529 -14.35 7.69 10.30
CA ASN A 529 -14.96 6.40 9.97
C ASN A 529 -14.00 5.22 10.20
N ALA A 530 -12.71 5.41 9.91
CA ALA A 530 -11.66 4.43 10.12
C ALA A 530 -11.49 4.09 11.60
N ILE A 531 -11.45 5.14 12.43
CA ILE A 531 -11.33 5.03 13.88
C ILE A 531 -12.57 4.33 14.44
N ILE A 532 -13.76 4.77 14.04
CA ILE A 532 -15.04 4.21 14.49
C ILE A 532 -15.13 2.72 14.14
N ASP A 533 -14.75 2.32 12.93
CA ASP A 533 -14.74 0.91 12.53
C ASP A 533 -13.80 0.08 13.41
N SER A 534 -12.58 0.58 13.67
CA SER A 534 -11.63 -0.10 14.56
C SER A 534 -12.17 -0.24 16.00
N LEU A 535 -12.85 0.80 16.51
CA LEU A 535 -13.48 0.77 17.83
C LEU A 535 -14.65 -0.21 17.88
N CYS A 536 -15.45 -0.32 16.82
CA CYS A 536 -16.50 -1.34 16.74
C CYS A 536 -15.93 -2.77 16.80
N TYR A 537 -14.81 -3.04 16.10
CA TYR A 537 -14.16 -4.35 16.18
C TYR A 537 -13.54 -4.63 17.56
N ALA A 538 -12.92 -3.63 18.18
CA ALA A 538 -12.45 -3.74 19.56
C ALA A 538 -13.62 -4.00 20.54
N SER A 539 -14.78 -3.38 20.33
CA SER A 539 -15.99 -3.60 21.15
C SER A 539 -16.44 -5.06 21.08
N ASN A 540 -16.50 -5.62 19.87
CA ASN A 540 -16.81 -7.04 19.67
C ASN A 540 -15.83 -7.96 20.42
N GLY A 541 -14.53 -7.63 20.38
CA GLY A 541 -13.51 -8.36 21.16
C GLY A 541 -13.74 -8.27 22.68
N MET A 542 -14.10 -7.09 23.20
CA MET A 542 -14.43 -6.91 24.62
C MET A 542 -15.68 -7.68 25.04
N VAL A 543 -16.72 -7.68 24.20
CA VAL A 543 -17.93 -8.48 24.42
C VAL A 543 -17.60 -9.97 24.44
N ALA A 544 -16.78 -10.46 23.51
CA ALA A 544 -16.33 -11.86 23.47
C ALA A 544 -15.53 -12.28 24.72
N LEU A 545 -14.82 -11.33 25.35
CA LEU A 545 -14.12 -11.53 26.63
C LEU A 545 -15.02 -11.43 27.86
N GLY A 546 -16.31 -11.09 27.71
CA GLY A 546 -17.24 -10.89 28.81
C GLY A 546 -17.10 -9.53 29.51
N TYR A 547 -16.48 -8.54 28.87
CA TYR A 547 -16.30 -7.18 29.39
C TYR A 547 -17.34 -6.18 28.85
N SER A 548 -18.57 -6.63 28.64
CA SER A 548 -19.65 -5.82 28.06
C SER A 548 -20.02 -4.59 28.91
N ASP A 549 -19.91 -4.69 30.23
CA ASP A 549 -20.12 -3.58 31.19
C ASP A 549 -19.11 -2.45 30.98
N LYS A 550 -17.83 -2.80 30.89
CA LYS A 550 -16.72 -1.88 30.63
C LYS A 550 -16.81 -1.32 29.21
N CYS A 551 -17.17 -2.16 28.24
CA CYS A 551 -17.37 -1.71 26.86
C CYS A 551 -18.49 -0.67 26.79
N LEU A 552 -19.61 -0.90 27.50
CA LEU A 552 -20.73 0.03 27.58
C LEU A 552 -20.31 1.42 28.08
N GLU A 553 -19.54 1.50 29.17
CA GLU A 553 -18.99 2.76 29.69
C GLU A 553 -18.14 3.50 28.64
N ALA A 554 -17.31 2.77 27.90
CA ALA A 554 -16.48 3.37 26.86
C ALA A 554 -17.29 3.83 25.65
N MET A 555 -18.35 3.12 25.27
CA MET A 555 -19.20 3.48 24.12
C MET A 555 -19.88 4.83 24.34
N GLU A 556 -20.29 5.18 25.56
CA GLU A 556 -20.90 6.49 25.83
C GLU A 556 -19.97 7.65 25.49
N PHE A 557 -18.70 7.55 25.90
CA PHE A 557 -17.67 8.53 25.55
C PHE A 557 -17.47 8.66 24.04
N TYR A 558 -17.39 7.54 23.31
CA TYR A 558 -17.15 7.59 21.87
C TYR A 558 -18.37 8.04 21.06
N ILE A 559 -19.58 7.72 21.51
CA ILE A 559 -20.83 8.24 20.93
C ILE A 559 -20.83 9.76 21.02
N GLU A 560 -20.47 10.33 22.18
CA GLU A 560 -20.35 11.79 22.33
C GLU A 560 -19.26 12.36 21.43
N LYS A 561 -18.05 11.77 21.46
CA LYS A 561 -16.89 12.21 20.68
C LYS A 561 -17.14 12.24 19.17
N TYR A 562 -17.87 11.25 18.64
CA TYR A 562 -18.15 11.09 17.22
C TYR A 562 -19.60 11.42 16.85
N ASN A 563 -20.19 12.42 17.52
CA ASN A 563 -21.46 13.05 17.15
C ASN A 563 -22.63 12.06 16.98
N ASN A 564 -22.76 11.09 17.89
CA ASN A 564 -23.78 10.05 17.88
C ASN A 564 -23.76 9.16 16.62
N ASP A 565 -22.58 8.76 16.14
CA ASP A 565 -22.46 7.82 15.02
C ASP A 565 -23.26 6.53 15.27
N ALA A 566 -24.12 6.17 14.32
CA ALA A 566 -25.06 5.07 14.44
C ALA A 566 -24.38 3.71 14.67
N ARG A 567 -23.14 3.50 14.18
CA ARG A 567 -22.39 2.26 14.43
C ARG A 567 -22.00 2.11 15.90
N LEU A 568 -21.63 3.22 16.55
CA LEU A 568 -21.30 3.22 17.97
C LEU A 568 -22.54 3.06 18.84
N VAL A 569 -23.67 3.66 18.43
CA VAL A 569 -24.97 3.44 19.09
C VAL A 569 -25.39 1.98 18.97
N PHE A 570 -25.25 1.37 17.80
CA PHE A 570 -25.46 -0.07 17.61
C PHE A 570 -24.61 -0.90 18.58
N GLN A 571 -23.31 -0.60 18.68
CA GLN A 571 -22.40 -1.29 19.60
C GLN A 571 -22.77 -1.11 21.08
N LYS A 572 -23.26 0.07 21.47
CA LYS A 572 -23.79 0.32 22.82
C LYS A 572 -24.97 -0.59 23.13
N ILE A 573 -25.95 -0.69 22.22
CA ILE A 573 -27.13 -1.54 22.40
C ILE A 573 -26.71 -3.02 22.44
N LEU A 574 -25.75 -3.41 21.58
CA LEU A 574 -25.17 -4.75 21.60
C LEU A 574 -24.55 -5.08 22.97
N CYS A 575 -23.79 -4.18 23.57
CA CYS A 575 -23.23 -4.41 24.92
C CYS A 575 -24.32 -4.68 25.96
N LYS A 576 -25.43 -3.93 25.93
CA LYS A 576 -26.58 -4.15 26.81
C LYS A 576 -27.24 -5.50 26.57
N GLU A 577 -27.34 -5.92 25.32
CA GLU A 577 -27.88 -7.24 24.95
C GLU A 577 -27.11 -8.37 25.64
N TYR A 578 -25.78 -8.36 25.56
CA TYR A 578 -24.92 -9.38 26.18
C TYR A 578 -24.90 -9.35 27.71
N MET A 579 -25.36 -8.24 28.31
CA MET A 579 -25.56 -8.12 29.76
C MET A 579 -26.93 -8.62 30.23
N CYS A 580 -27.88 -8.83 29.32
CA CYS A 580 -29.22 -9.31 29.68
C CYS A 580 -29.16 -10.69 30.32
N ARG A 581 -30.01 -10.90 31.33
CA ARG A 581 -30.18 -12.16 32.08
C ARG A 581 -31.64 -12.61 32.12
N SER A 582 -32.55 -11.85 31.50
CA SER A 582 -33.98 -12.15 31.47
C SER A 582 -34.63 -11.78 30.15
N LYS A 583 -35.79 -12.40 29.88
CA LYS A 583 -36.63 -12.07 28.71
C LYS A 583 -37.13 -10.63 28.73
N ASP A 584 -37.39 -10.07 29.91
CA ASP A 584 -37.90 -8.70 30.02
C ASP A 584 -36.81 -7.67 29.72
N GLU A 585 -35.57 -7.93 30.12
CA GLU A 585 -34.41 -7.12 29.69
C GLU A 585 -34.19 -7.22 28.18
N LEU A 586 -34.26 -8.42 27.59
CA LEU A 586 -34.17 -8.59 26.14
C LEU A 586 -35.28 -7.84 25.38
N ARG A 587 -36.51 -7.78 25.93
CA ARG A 587 -37.60 -6.96 25.36
C ARG A 587 -37.30 -5.46 25.43
N GLN A 588 -36.57 -4.99 26.43
CA GLN A 588 -36.15 -3.59 26.52
C GLN A 588 -35.08 -3.29 25.47
N VAL A 589 -34.08 -4.17 25.35
CA VAL A 589 -33.02 -4.03 24.33
C VAL A 589 -33.58 -4.11 22.91
N LEU A 590 -34.56 -5.00 22.66
CA LEU A 590 -35.27 -5.08 21.38
C LEU A 590 -35.88 -3.72 20.99
N LYS A 591 -36.52 -3.03 21.93
CA LYS A 591 -37.07 -1.68 21.67
C LYS A 591 -35.98 -0.67 21.34
N GLU A 592 -34.80 -0.77 21.95
CA GLU A 592 -33.67 0.11 21.61
C GLU A 592 -33.17 -0.14 20.19
N PHE A 593 -33.09 -1.40 19.74
CA PHE A 593 -32.76 -1.71 18.34
C PHE A 593 -33.85 -1.24 17.36
N GLU A 594 -35.13 -1.39 17.70
CA GLU A 594 -36.24 -0.85 16.91
C GLU A 594 -36.17 0.68 16.79
N GLN A 595 -35.88 1.38 17.90
CA GLN A 595 -35.67 2.83 17.91
C GLN A 595 -34.45 3.25 17.09
N LEU A 596 -33.34 2.51 17.18
CA LEU A 596 -32.17 2.76 16.33
C LEU A 596 -32.56 2.64 14.86
N LYS A 597 -33.28 1.58 14.48
CA LYS A 597 -33.75 1.36 13.11
C LYS A 597 -34.63 2.50 12.58
N GLU A 598 -35.53 3.01 13.39
CA GLU A 598 -36.34 4.18 13.02
C GLU A 598 -35.45 5.42 12.85
N SER A 599 -34.54 5.66 13.79
CA SER A 599 -33.67 6.85 13.77
C SER A 599 -32.72 6.89 12.58
N ILE A 600 -32.19 5.75 12.12
CA ILE A 600 -31.24 5.71 10.98
C ILE A 600 -31.91 6.06 9.65
N GLN A 601 -33.24 5.95 9.53
CA GLN A 601 -33.97 6.38 8.33
C GLN A 601 -33.98 7.90 8.19
N ASP A 602 -33.95 8.62 9.32
CA ASP A 602 -33.99 10.08 9.37
C ASP A 602 -32.59 10.72 9.37
N LEU A 603 -31.53 9.94 9.59
CA LEU A 603 -30.15 10.40 9.59
C LEU A 603 -29.61 10.55 8.15
N LYS A 604 -28.89 11.65 7.89
CA LYS A 604 -28.13 11.86 6.63
C LYS A 604 -26.84 11.01 6.61
N LEU A 605 -26.98 9.70 6.74
CA LEU A 605 -25.86 8.76 6.67
C LEU A 605 -25.38 8.59 5.23
N THR A 606 -24.11 8.21 5.06
CA THR A 606 -23.67 7.72 3.76
C THR A 606 -24.41 6.42 3.42
N PRO A 607 -24.69 6.12 2.13
CA PRO A 607 -25.42 4.92 1.73
C PRO A 607 -24.81 3.62 2.29
N TRP A 608 -23.48 3.59 2.36
CA TRP A 608 -22.72 2.47 2.90
C TRP A 608 -22.93 2.27 4.42
N ILE A 609 -22.80 3.33 5.23
CA ILE A 609 -23.04 3.24 6.69
C ILE A 609 -24.51 2.85 6.95
N TYR A 610 -25.44 3.43 6.20
CA TYR A 610 -26.86 3.11 6.31
C TYR A 610 -27.14 1.62 6.07
N SER A 611 -26.71 1.07 4.93
CA SER A 611 -26.92 -0.36 4.61
C SER A 611 -26.33 -1.26 5.70
N ARG A 612 -25.10 -0.99 6.12
CA ARG A 612 -24.41 -1.80 7.14
C ARG A 612 -25.15 -1.80 8.49
N VAL A 613 -25.49 -0.62 9.02
CA VAL A 613 -26.17 -0.54 10.33
C VAL A 613 -27.59 -1.10 10.23
N ASN A 614 -28.29 -0.84 9.13
CA ASN A 614 -29.65 -1.35 8.93
C ASN A 614 -29.68 -2.89 8.88
N GLU A 615 -28.83 -3.51 8.07
CA GLU A 615 -28.77 -4.98 7.94
C GLU A 615 -28.40 -5.66 9.27
N GLN A 616 -27.42 -5.09 9.98
CA GLN A 616 -27.01 -5.62 11.29
C GLN A 616 -28.12 -5.47 12.33
N THR A 617 -28.81 -4.33 12.34
CA THR A 617 -29.94 -4.08 13.25
C THR A 617 -31.09 -5.03 12.94
N ASP A 618 -31.43 -5.25 11.67
CA ASP A 618 -32.46 -6.20 11.25
C ASP A 618 -32.13 -7.63 11.67
N ALA A 619 -30.88 -8.06 11.49
CA ALA A 619 -30.44 -9.38 11.93
C ALA A 619 -30.61 -9.54 13.45
N ARG A 620 -30.17 -8.56 14.25
CA ARG A 620 -30.28 -8.63 15.72
C ARG A 620 -31.71 -8.57 16.23
N ILE A 621 -32.58 -7.75 15.63
CA ILE A 621 -34.01 -7.71 15.95
C ILE A 621 -34.62 -9.11 15.77
N ASN A 622 -34.33 -9.76 14.64
CA ASN A 622 -34.83 -11.10 14.35
C ASN A 622 -34.29 -12.16 15.31
N ASP A 623 -32.99 -12.12 15.62
CA ASP A 623 -32.34 -13.04 16.56
C ASP A 623 -32.94 -12.92 17.97
N ILE A 624 -33.09 -11.68 18.48
CA ILE A 624 -33.66 -11.42 19.80
C ILE A 624 -35.13 -11.82 19.83
N PHE A 625 -35.89 -11.53 18.79
CA PHE A 625 -37.29 -11.94 18.69
C PHE A 625 -37.44 -13.46 18.72
N ALA A 626 -36.56 -14.19 18.01
CA ALA A 626 -36.51 -15.64 18.06
C ALA A 626 -36.13 -16.15 19.47
N ALA A 627 -35.17 -15.52 20.14
CA ALA A 627 -34.74 -15.89 21.49
C ALA A 627 -35.83 -15.67 22.55
N ILE A 628 -36.60 -14.57 22.46
CA ILE A 628 -37.73 -14.30 23.36
C ILE A 628 -38.81 -15.38 23.22
N ASN A 629 -39.11 -15.76 21.99
CA ASN A 629 -40.19 -16.68 21.65
C ASN A 629 -39.81 -18.16 21.81
N ASN A 630 -38.52 -18.51 21.83
CA ASN A 630 -38.06 -19.88 21.99
C ASN A 630 -37.24 -20.07 23.30
N PRO A 631 -37.78 -20.77 24.32
CA PRO A 631 -37.08 -21.04 25.58
C PRO A 631 -35.74 -21.77 25.41
N GLN A 632 -35.61 -22.66 24.42
CA GLN A 632 -34.38 -23.42 24.16
C GLN A 632 -33.25 -22.55 23.59
N ILE A 633 -33.59 -21.39 23.02
CA ILE A 633 -32.61 -20.41 22.58
C ILE A 633 -32.21 -19.55 23.78
N ALA A 634 -33.15 -19.12 24.62
CA ALA A 634 -32.88 -18.33 25.82
C ALA A 634 -31.99 -19.03 26.86
N GLU A 635 -32.05 -20.36 26.98
CA GLU A 635 -31.17 -21.16 27.85
C GLU A 635 -29.73 -21.33 27.32
N ARG A 636 -29.42 -20.83 26.11
CA ARG A 636 -28.09 -20.91 25.47
C ARG A 636 -27.24 -19.63 25.62
N TRP A 637 -27.75 -18.59 26.28
CA TRP A 637 -27.09 -17.29 26.45
C TRP A 637 -26.46 -17.14 27.83
#